data_AF-A0A7V3YDV4-F1
#
_entry.id   AF-A0A7V3YDV4-F1
#
_cell.length_a   1.000
_cell.length_b   1.000
_cell.length_c   1.000
_cell.angle_alpha   90.00
_cell.angle_beta   90.00
_cell.angle_gamma   90.00
#
_symmetry.space_group_name_H-M   'P 1'
#
loop_
_entity.id
_entity.type
_entity.pdbx_description
1 polymer ?
#
loop_
_entity_poly.entity_id
_entity_poly.type
_entity_poly.pdbx_seq_one_letter_code
_entity_poly.pdbx_strand_id
1 'polypeptide(L)'
;QAENVANYTIEPGIEVKQASLLASLTEVHLETSLHQAQVQYVIRVTGLRDRAPVANAIKKPATGTYTYVPPDATPPQLLDGKLHGPNLLELVFSEPLEISSAENRNNYQIDPYVEVLNVTLDPTSPNKVFLETTAHMPGVAYSINVRNVRDRAPLPNAISSVWWSYSMAQAGTFADHTPPALARVDLISPTQIDLIFTEPIGRTSGENKANYLVQDSVTVQSAKLDSDLVRVHLTTTPHRVGKLYRISVRNITDRASQPNVLSISSEVKYMLGNGVSVSHPSQANYGLALFQPGARAYVDREYVIQKAPAFLNGAIQILTSNDDKTSSETQFLSFELCGDAVVYVAYDRAISEIPEWLTSWKLCADQVMDSRSTVYRLYSKQSSGGRVTLGGNMGGMDQNMYLVFVVPNRASRTLLAKINRPSYEIGHVDIGDPYYVDRAYTIASMPDSLASYLWIRTANDDKTSQESEFLAFTLTAKSEVTVAYDAQISVLPNWLSDWEKTEAKIIDSRGEQFDLYTKVYDAGEVVLGGNSGSADDNMYFVLLKPLEPQGKDRGVSELPGYFTLSQNYPNPFNPKTTIEYVIHKEGRVKITVFNVLGQKVKVLLDQECKAGTSGTVEWDGTDMHGKPVASGMYFYRIEQNMFAKTRRMILMR
;
A
#
# COMPACT_ATOMS: atom_id res chain seq x y z
N GLN A 1 49.42 -10.08 -0.39
CA GLN A 1 49.87 -10.12 -1.80
C GLN A 1 48.83 -9.51 -2.72
N ALA A 2 47.56 -9.93 -2.65
CA ALA A 2 46.46 -9.31 -3.38
C ALA A 2 46.25 -7.81 -3.09
N GLU A 3 46.66 -7.33 -1.91
CA GLU A 3 46.59 -5.90 -1.56
C GLU A 3 47.83 -5.09 -1.97
N ASN A 4 48.81 -5.74 -2.62
CA ASN A 4 49.95 -5.02 -3.16
C ASN A 4 49.58 -4.44 -4.52
N VAL A 5 49.43 -3.11 -4.57
CA VAL A 5 49.12 -2.32 -5.77
C VAL A 5 50.06 -2.64 -6.95
N ALA A 6 51.34 -2.95 -6.71
CA ALA A 6 52.32 -3.27 -7.76
C ALA A 6 51.96 -4.52 -8.58
N ASN A 7 51.01 -5.33 -8.12
CA ASN A 7 50.49 -6.48 -8.85
C ASN A 7 49.46 -6.12 -9.92
N TYR A 8 49.00 -4.86 -9.97
CA TYR A 8 47.93 -4.38 -10.85
C TYR A 8 48.43 -3.21 -11.70
N THR A 9 48.25 -3.30 -13.01
CA THR A 9 48.51 -2.19 -13.93
C THR A 9 47.31 -1.99 -14.84
N ILE A 10 46.86 -0.75 -15.03
CA ILE A 10 45.72 -0.42 -15.89
C ILE A 10 46.19 0.55 -16.97
N GLU A 11 46.15 0.11 -18.22
CA GLU A 11 46.57 0.89 -19.39
C GLU A 11 45.35 1.34 -20.21
N PRO A 12 45.33 2.56 -20.81
CA PRO A 12 46.37 3.58 -20.72
C PRO A 12 46.20 4.51 -19.49
N GLY A 13 47.30 4.74 -18.77
CA GLY A 13 47.44 5.91 -17.90
C GLY A 13 46.59 5.96 -16.63
N ILE A 14 46.08 4.81 -16.14
CA ILE A 14 45.34 4.75 -14.88
C ILE A 14 46.29 4.31 -13.76
N GLU A 15 46.49 5.19 -12.79
CA GLU A 15 47.20 4.89 -11.56
C GLU A 15 46.29 4.08 -10.64
N VAL A 16 46.76 2.94 -10.16
CA VAL A 16 46.12 2.20 -9.07
C VAL A 16 46.65 2.78 -7.76
N LYS A 17 45.77 3.37 -6.94
CA LYS A 17 46.11 4.04 -5.69
C LYS A 17 46.08 3.09 -4.51
N GLN A 18 45.12 2.19 -4.50
CA GLN A 18 44.93 1.21 -3.43
C GLN A 18 44.38 -0.10 -4.00
N ALA A 19 44.74 -1.21 -3.36
CA ALA A 19 44.18 -2.53 -3.62
C ALA A 19 43.76 -3.15 -2.29
N SER A 20 42.50 -3.54 -2.17
CA SER A 20 41.91 -4.10 -0.95
C SER A 20 41.29 -5.45 -1.27
N LEU A 21 41.73 -6.52 -0.60
CA LEU A 21 41.16 -7.85 -0.77
C LEU A 21 39.83 -7.90 -0.02
N LEU A 22 38.74 -8.20 -0.72
CA LEU A 22 37.43 -8.26 -0.10
C LEU A 22 37.27 -9.50 0.79
N ALA A 23 36.28 -9.46 1.68
CA ALA A 23 36.01 -10.53 2.64
C ALA A 23 35.74 -11.90 1.97
N SER A 24 35.31 -11.90 0.71
CA SER A 24 35.15 -13.11 -0.11
C SER A 24 36.47 -13.85 -0.38
N LEU A 25 37.61 -13.17 -0.21
CA LEU A 25 38.97 -13.65 -0.51
C LEU A 25 39.22 -14.03 -1.97
N THR A 26 38.23 -13.80 -2.84
CA THR A 26 38.27 -14.09 -4.28
C THR A 26 38.22 -12.82 -5.12
N GLU A 27 37.96 -11.66 -4.51
CA GLU A 27 37.77 -10.39 -5.19
C GLU A 27 38.68 -9.31 -4.60
N VAL A 28 39.23 -8.45 -5.45
CA VAL A 28 40.09 -7.33 -5.05
C VAL A 28 39.47 -6.04 -5.58
N HIS A 29 39.22 -5.09 -4.68
CA HIS A 29 38.78 -3.76 -5.03
C HIS A 29 40.01 -2.88 -5.27
N LEU A 30 40.08 -2.25 -6.44
CA LEU A 30 41.11 -1.26 -6.78
C LEU A 30 40.55 0.16 -6.74
N GLU A 31 41.15 1.03 -5.93
CA GLU A 31 40.97 2.47 -6.06
C GLU A 31 41.97 3.03 -7.06
N THR A 32 41.53 3.95 -7.93
CA THR A 32 42.33 4.39 -9.07
C THR A 32 42.28 5.91 -9.28
N SER A 33 43.11 6.42 -10.18
CA SER A 33 42.92 7.76 -10.78
C SER A 33 41.71 7.79 -11.71
N LEU A 34 41.22 8.99 -12.04
CA LEU A 34 40.05 9.16 -12.90
C LEU A 34 40.20 8.46 -14.25
N HIS A 35 39.19 7.67 -14.62
CA HIS A 35 39.02 7.16 -15.97
C HIS A 35 38.41 8.21 -16.89
N GLN A 36 38.78 8.14 -18.17
CA GLN A 36 38.21 8.92 -19.25
C GLN A 36 37.08 8.14 -19.90
N ALA A 37 35.98 8.83 -20.19
CA ALA A 37 34.81 8.24 -20.79
C ALA A 37 35.13 7.61 -22.15
N GLN A 38 34.54 6.44 -22.43
CA GLN A 38 34.65 5.69 -23.68
C GLN A 38 36.07 5.23 -24.04
N VAL A 39 37.02 5.29 -23.11
CA VAL A 39 38.35 4.71 -23.29
C VAL A 39 38.33 3.25 -22.88
N GLN A 40 38.85 2.38 -23.74
CA GLN A 40 39.09 0.98 -23.41
C GLN A 40 40.38 0.87 -22.59
N TYR A 41 40.25 0.22 -21.44
CA TYR A 41 41.32 -0.06 -20.50
C TYR A 41 41.67 -1.53 -20.50
N VAL A 42 42.95 -1.83 -20.30
CA VAL A 42 43.49 -3.17 -20.09
C VAL A 42 44.01 -3.24 -18.67
N ILE A 43 43.37 -4.04 -17.82
CA ILE A 43 43.93 -4.40 -16.52
C ILE A 43 44.83 -5.62 -16.69
N ARG A 44 46.05 -5.55 -16.13
CA ARG A 44 46.96 -6.70 -16.02
C ARG A 44 47.22 -7.00 -14.55
N VAL A 45 47.12 -8.28 -14.20
CA VAL A 45 47.34 -8.80 -12.85
C VAL A 45 48.52 -9.76 -12.86
N THR A 46 49.47 -9.55 -11.96
CA THR A 46 50.69 -10.36 -11.86
C THR A 46 50.97 -10.77 -10.42
N GLY A 47 51.78 -11.80 -10.22
CA GLY A 47 52.40 -12.09 -8.91
C GLY A 47 51.46 -12.61 -7.80
N LEU A 48 50.15 -12.73 -8.03
CA LEU A 48 49.22 -13.28 -7.05
C LEU A 48 49.43 -14.78 -6.86
N ARG A 49 49.39 -15.21 -5.60
CA ARG A 49 49.42 -16.62 -5.21
C ARG A 49 48.10 -17.07 -4.61
N ASP A 50 47.75 -18.33 -4.83
CA ASP A 50 46.61 -18.95 -4.16
C ASP A 50 46.90 -19.22 -2.66
N ARG A 51 45.86 -19.61 -1.92
CA ARG A 51 45.95 -19.89 -0.48
C ARG A 51 46.19 -21.38 -0.16
N ALA A 52 46.64 -22.17 -1.14
CA ALA A 52 46.91 -23.58 -0.93
C ALA A 52 48.13 -23.78 0.00
N PRO A 53 48.24 -24.92 0.71
CA PRO A 53 49.42 -25.25 1.53
C PRO A 53 50.75 -25.19 0.76
N VAL A 54 50.70 -25.45 -0.55
CA VAL A 54 51.79 -25.20 -1.49
C VAL A 54 51.32 -24.15 -2.48
N ALA A 55 51.48 -22.87 -2.10
CA ALA A 55 50.96 -21.76 -2.87
C ALA A 55 51.59 -21.67 -4.26
N ASN A 56 50.78 -21.64 -5.31
CA ASN A 56 51.25 -21.41 -6.68
C ASN A 56 50.93 -19.96 -7.11
N ALA A 57 51.72 -19.41 -8.04
CA ALA A 57 51.53 -18.05 -8.53
C ALA A 57 50.88 -18.05 -9.93
N ILE A 58 50.19 -16.95 -10.26
CA ILE A 58 49.80 -16.63 -11.64
C ILE A 58 51.06 -16.67 -12.53
N LYS A 59 51.15 -17.66 -13.42
CA LYS A 59 52.34 -17.94 -14.25
C LYS A 59 52.50 -16.99 -15.44
N LYS A 60 51.40 -16.41 -15.92
CA LYS A 60 51.36 -15.42 -17.00
C LYS A 60 50.44 -14.29 -16.55
N PRO A 61 50.79 -13.00 -16.78
CA PRO A 61 49.93 -11.89 -16.42
C PRO A 61 48.49 -12.14 -16.89
N ALA A 62 47.54 -12.17 -15.97
CA ALA A 62 46.14 -12.27 -16.32
C ALA A 62 45.68 -10.90 -16.80
N THR A 63 45.02 -10.84 -17.96
CA THR A 63 44.60 -9.57 -18.56
C THR A 63 43.10 -9.54 -18.77
N GLY A 64 42.45 -8.44 -18.40
CA GLY A 64 41.06 -8.16 -18.69
C GLY A 64 40.92 -6.80 -19.38
N THR A 65 39.88 -6.64 -20.20
CA THR A 65 39.55 -5.36 -20.84
C THR A 65 38.21 -4.85 -20.34
N TYR A 66 38.10 -3.53 -20.18
CA TYR A 66 36.84 -2.85 -19.85
C TYR A 66 36.83 -1.45 -20.45
N THR A 67 35.65 -0.87 -20.63
CA THR A 67 35.51 0.52 -21.08
C THR A 67 34.84 1.31 -19.98
N TYR A 68 35.38 2.47 -19.61
CA TYR A 68 34.70 3.34 -18.66
C TYR A 68 33.58 4.12 -19.35
N VAL A 69 32.34 3.77 -19.04
CA VAL A 69 31.17 4.54 -19.45
C VAL A 69 30.69 5.29 -18.21
N PRO A 70 30.80 6.63 -18.16
CA PRO A 70 30.34 7.39 -17.01
C PRO A 70 28.83 7.14 -16.80
N PRO A 71 28.37 7.09 -15.53
CA PRO A 71 26.95 6.89 -15.25
C PRO A 71 26.13 7.99 -15.91
N ASP A 72 25.04 7.60 -16.57
CA ASP A 72 24.03 8.54 -17.02
C ASP A 72 23.42 9.24 -15.80
N ALA A 73 23.38 10.57 -15.83
CA ALA A 73 22.84 11.41 -14.77
C ALA A 73 21.70 12.29 -15.27
N THR A 74 21.26 12.11 -16.53
CA THR A 74 20.18 12.88 -17.13
C THR A 74 18.87 12.13 -17.01
N PRO A 75 17.84 12.68 -16.33
CA PRO A 75 16.52 12.08 -16.32
C PRO A 75 15.85 12.12 -17.69
N PRO A 76 14.93 11.17 -17.97
CA PRO A 76 14.16 11.18 -19.19
C PRO A 76 13.28 12.44 -19.25
N GLN A 77 13.14 13.01 -20.45
CA GLN A 77 12.30 14.17 -20.71
C GLN A 77 11.08 13.77 -21.54
N LEU A 78 9.92 14.35 -21.25
CA LEU A 78 8.74 14.20 -22.08
C LEU A 78 8.86 15.14 -23.30
N LEU A 79 8.85 14.56 -24.49
CA LEU A 79 9.06 15.26 -25.77
C LEU A 79 7.78 15.47 -26.57
N ASP A 80 6.81 14.56 -26.44
CA ASP A 80 5.55 14.64 -27.18
C ASP A 80 4.41 13.93 -26.45
N GLY A 81 3.18 14.35 -26.73
CA GLY A 81 1.94 13.78 -26.23
C GLY A 81 0.85 13.85 -27.30
N LYS A 82 0.50 12.70 -27.87
CA LYS A 82 -0.38 12.61 -29.05
C LYS A 82 -1.54 11.65 -28.84
N LEU A 83 -2.76 12.13 -29.11
CA LEU A 83 -3.95 11.30 -29.10
C LEU A 83 -4.11 10.47 -30.39
N HIS A 84 -4.42 9.19 -30.22
CA HIS A 84 -4.81 8.23 -31.24
C HIS A 84 -6.28 7.86 -31.06
N GLY A 85 -7.15 8.84 -31.33
CA GLY A 85 -8.57 8.74 -31.01
C GLY A 85 -8.89 9.19 -29.58
N PRO A 86 -10.09 8.91 -29.07
CA PRO A 86 -10.56 9.47 -27.81
C PRO A 86 -9.90 8.86 -26.57
N ASN A 87 -9.40 7.62 -26.63
CA ASN A 87 -9.03 6.86 -25.42
C ASN A 87 -7.57 6.42 -25.38
N LEU A 88 -6.75 6.77 -26.36
CA LEU A 88 -5.36 6.32 -26.44
C LEU A 88 -4.42 7.50 -26.60
N LEU A 89 -3.57 7.74 -25.60
CA LEU A 89 -2.56 8.79 -25.60
C LEU A 89 -1.17 8.16 -25.72
N GLU A 90 -0.45 8.48 -26.79
CA GLU A 90 0.97 8.16 -26.95
C GLU A 90 1.81 9.28 -26.31
N LEU A 91 2.77 8.92 -25.46
CA LEU A 91 3.80 9.80 -24.93
C LEU A 91 5.16 9.37 -25.46
N VAL A 92 5.98 10.34 -25.86
CA VAL A 92 7.34 10.09 -26.36
C VAL A 92 8.36 10.73 -25.43
N PHE A 93 9.36 9.96 -25.02
CA PHE A 93 10.44 10.39 -24.13
C PHE A 93 11.78 10.51 -24.85
N SER A 94 12.71 11.26 -24.26
CA SER A 94 14.06 11.48 -24.78
C SER A 94 14.92 10.23 -24.87
N GLU A 95 14.59 9.19 -24.11
CA GLU A 95 15.42 8.00 -23.94
C GLU A 95 14.60 6.77 -23.51
N PRO A 96 15.19 5.56 -23.60
CA PRO A 96 14.55 4.33 -23.15
C PRO A 96 14.25 4.33 -21.64
N LEU A 97 13.07 3.85 -21.28
CA LEU A 97 12.55 3.90 -19.92
C LEU A 97 12.60 2.55 -19.21
N GLU A 98 12.84 2.56 -17.91
CA GLU A 98 12.64 1.41 -17.04
C GLU A 98 11.15 1.01 -17.02
N ILE A 99 10.86 -0.25 -17.40
CA ILE A 99 9.49 -0.77 -17.55
C ILE A 99 8.65 -0.57 -16.29
N SER A 100 9.19 -0.93 -15.12
CA SER A 100 8.47 -0.85 -13.84
C SER A 100 8.03 0.58 -13.48
N SER A 101 8.82 1.58 -13.87
CA SER A 101 8.52 3.00 -13.64
C SER A 101 7.60 3.59 -14.72
N ALA A 102 7.78 3.19 -15.98
CA ALA A 102 7.03 3.69 -17.12
C ALA A 102 5.61 3.11 -17.16
N GLU A 103 5.41 1.86 -16.74
CA GLU A 103 4.09 1.23 -16.69
C GLU A 103 3.38 1.47 -15.35
N ASN A 104 4.00 2.23 -14.44
CA ASN A 104 3.35 2.65 -13.21
C ASN A 104 2.39 3.80 -13.49
N ARG A 105 1.11 3.47 -13.63
CA ARG A 105 0.00 4.43 -13.81
C ARG A 105 0.04 5.64 -12.86
N ASN A 106 0.45 5.49 -11.61
CA ASN A 106 0.44 6.58 -10.61
C ASN A 106 1.45 7.72 -10.93
N ASN A 107 2.33 7.48 -11.91
CA ASN A 107 3.25 8.45 -12.46
C ASN A 107 2.60 9.39 -13.48
N TYR A 108 1.34 9.14 -13.85
CA TYR A 108 0.59 9.88 -14.87
C TYR A 108 -0.73 10.40 -14.31
N GLN A 109 -1.00 11.69 -14.52
CA GLN A 109 -2.27 12.30 -14.17
C GLN A 109 -2.70 13.23 -15.30
N ILE A 110 -3.91 13.06 -15.83
CA ILE A 110 -4.43 13.93 -16.89
C ILE A 110 -5.51 14.84 -16.32
N ASP A 111 -5.42 16.13 -16.65
CA ASP A 111 -6.39 17.17 -16.31
C ASP A 111 -6.87 17.87 -17.59
N PRO A 112 -8.16 18.21 -17.75
CA PRO A 112 -9.25 17.89 -16.84
C PRO A 112 -9.96 16.57 -17.17
N TYR A 113 -10.47 15.90 -16.14
CA TYR A 113 -11.48 14.83 -16.22
C TYR A 113 -11.14 13.58 -17.05
N VAL A 114 -9.85 13.29 -17.24
CA VAL A 114 -9.42 12.07 -17.92
C VAL A 114 -8.66 11.18 -16.95
N GLU A 115 -9.17 9.97 -16.77
CA GLU A 115 -8.52 8.94 -16.01
C GLU A 115 -7.60 8.11 -16.92
N VAL A 116 -6.37 7.87 -16.48
CA VAL A 116 -5.49 6.87 -17.08
C VAL A 116 -6.00 5.51 -16.62
N LEU A 117 -6.30 4.57 -17.51
CA LEU A 117 -6.83 3.24 -17.17
C LEU A 117 -5.73 2.18 -17.15
N ASN A 118 -4.81 2.26 -18.12
CA ASN A 118 -3.66 1.38 -18.24
C ASN A 118 -2.49 2.15 -18.87
N VAL A 119 -1.27 1.69 -18.62
CA VAL A 119 -0.04 2.26 -19.18
C VAL A 119 0.86 1.13 -19.64
N THR A 120 1.26 1.16 -20.90
CA THR A 120 2.09 0.12 -21.51
C THR A 120 3.30 0.75 -22.18
N LEU A 121 4.50 0.23 -21.92
CA LEU A 121 5.71 0.63 -22.64
C LEU A 121 5.77 -0.10 -23.97
N ASP A 122 6.07 0.61 -25.06
CA ASP A 122 6.23 -0.01 -26.37
C ASP A 122 7.48 -0.93 -26.37
N PRO A 123 7.34 -2.24 -26.60
CA PRO A 123 8.46 -3.17 -26.61
C PRO A 123 9.41 -2.93 -27.79
N THR A 124 8.93 -2.31 -28.86
CA THR A 124 9.72 -2.01 -30.07
C THR A 124 10.38 -0.63 -30.01
N SER A 125 9.80 0.28 -29.24
CA SER A 125 10.31 1.65 -29.04
C SER A 125 10.29 1.99 -27.54
N PRO A 126 11.28 1.56 -26.75
CA PRO A 126 11.24 1.62 -25.29
C PRO A 126 11.31 3.05 -24.71
N ASN A 127 11.24 4.08 -25.54
CA ASN A 127 11.05 5.48 -25.16
C ASN A 127 9.60 5.97 -25.39
N LYS A 128 8.68 5.09 -25.79
CA LYS A 128 7.26 5.41 -26.03
C LYS A 128 6.37 4.68 -25.05
N VAL A 129 5.42 5.42 -24.50
CA VAL A 129 4.41 4.89 -23.57
C VAL A 129 3.03 5.14 -24.14
N PHE A 130 2.17 4.13 -24.08
CA PHE A 130 0.78 4.24 -24.47
C PHE A 130 -0.12 4.21 -23.23
N LEU A 131 -0.91 5.26 -23.06
CA LEU A 131 -1.88 5.39 -21.99
C LEU A 131 -3.26 5.08 -22.59
N GLU A 132 -3.85 3.99 -22.13
CA GLU A 132 -5.29 3.80 -22.26
C GLU A 132 -5.96 4.72 -21.26
N THR A 133 -6.97 5.45 -21.68
CA THR A 133 -7.60 6.52 -20.92
C THR A 133 -9.11 6.47 -21.09
N THR A 134 -9.81 7.17 -20.21
CA THR A 134 -11.18 7.60 -20.51
C THR A 134 -11.24 8.53 -21.72
N ALA A 135 -12.43 8.72 -22.29
CA ALA A 135 -12.56 9.46 -23.55
C ALA A 135 -12.19 10.95 -23.39
N HIS A 136 -11.34 11.44 -24.28
CA HIS A 136 -11.03 12.85 -24.45
C HIS A 136 -12.11 13.49 -25.32
N MET A 137 -12.75 14.53 -24.81
CA MET A 137 -13.70 15.37 -25.53
C MET A 137 -12.99 16.27 -26.58
N PRO A 138 -13.54 16.39 -27.80
CA PRO A 138 -13.07 17.35 -28.81
C PRO A 138 -13.12 18.79 -28.30
N GLY A 139 -12.11 19.60 -28.66
CA GLY A 139 -12.08 21.02 -28.33
C GLY A 139 -11.77 21.36 -26.87
N VAL A 140 -11.51 20.36 -26.02
CA VAL A 140 -10.97 20.53 -24.67
C VAL A 140 -9.44 20.46 -24.74
N ALA A 141 -8.78 21.39 -24.06
CA ALA A 141 -7.34 21.35 -23.84
C ALA A 141 -7.06 20.52 -22.59
N TYR A 142 -6.20 19.51 -22.73
CA TYR A 142 -5.75 18.65 -21.66
C TYR A 142 -4.31 18.95 -21.30
N SER A 143 -3.92 18.60 -20.08
CA SER A 143 -2.56 18.59 -19.60
C SER A 143 -2.28 17.31 -18.83
N ILE A 144 -1.20 16.63 -19.18
CA ILE A 144 -0.72 15.45 -18.46
C ILE A 144 0.44 15.83 -17.54
N ASN A 145 0.35 15.47 -16.27
CA ASN A 145 1.47 15.44 -15.35
C ASN A 145 2.19 14.09 -15.46
N VAL A 146 3.50 14.13 -15.68
CA VAL A 146 4.38 12.96 -15.64
C VAL A 146 5.42 13.16 -14.54
N ARG A 147 5.62 12.15 -13.70
CA ARG A 147 6.56 12.18 -12.55
C ARG A 147 7.12 10.80 -12.26
N ASN A 148 8.32 10.70 -11.69
CA ASN A 148 8.91 9.45 -11.22
C ASN A 148 9.13 8.34 -12.28
N VAL A 149 8.94 8.64 -13.56
CA VAL A 149 9.33 7.77 -14.67
C VAL A 149 10.86 7.81 -14.78
N ARG A 150 11.49 6.63 -14.85
CA ARG A 150 12.94 6.46 -14.80
C ARG A 150 13.49 5.97 -16.13
N ASP A 151 14.74 6.34 -16.41
CA ASP A 151 15.52 5.78 -17.51
C ASP A 151 16.02 4.35 -17.21
N ARG A 152 16.75 3.76 -18.16
CA ARG A 152 17.39 2.43 -17.99
C ARG A 152 18.85 2.51 -17.55
N ALA A 153 19.28 3.62 -16.94
CA ALA A 153 20.66 3.75 -16.48
C ALA A 153 20.96 2.74 -15.36
N PRO A 154 22.22 2.31 -15.17
CA PRO A 154 22.61 1.45 -14.05
C PRO A 154 22.24 2.02 -12.67
N LEU A 155 22.20 3.35 -12.56
CA LEU A 155 21.57 4.10 -11.47
C LEU A 155 20.43 4.91 -12.08
N PRO A 156 19.17 4.43 -12.04
CA PRO A 156 18.08 5.05 -12.78
C PRO A 156 17.78 6.48 -12.35
N ASN A 157 17.70 7.42 -13.30
CA ASN A 157 17.33 8.81 -13.00
C ASN A 157 15.84 9.01 -13.26
N ALA A 158 15.15 9.67 -12.31
CA ALA A 158 13.70 9.88 -12.38
C ALA A 158 13.36 11.28 -12.91
N ILE A 159 12.41 11.36 -13.84
CA ILE A 159 11.83 12.65 -14.27
C ILE A 159 11.17 13.34 -13.07
N SER A 160 11.50 14.60 -12.86
CA SER A 160 10.77 15.49 -11.95
C SER A 160 9.35 15.72 -12.47
N SER A 161 8.42 16.18 -11.63
CA SER A 161 7.05 16.42 -12.09
C SER A 161 6.99 17.47 -13.22
N VAL A 162 6.49 17.07 -14.39
CA VAL A 162 6.36 17.91 -15.59
C VAL A 162 4.92 17.89 -16.08
N TRP A 163 4.37 19.06 -16.44
CA TRP A 163 3.07 19.18 -17.08
C TRP A 163 3.23 19.41 -18.59
N TRP A 164 2.49 18.65 -19.40
CA TRP A 164 2.51 18.76 -20.86
C TRP A 164 1.10 18.90 -21.41
N SER A 165 0.87 19.92 -22.23
CA SER A 165 -0.45 20.19 -22.78
C SER A 165 -0.63 19.55 -24.16
N TYR A 166 -1.81 19.00 -24.39
CA TYR A 166 -2.23 18.40 -25.64
C TYR A 166 -3.74 18.60 -25.82
N SER A 167 -4.24 18.42 -27.03
CA SER A 167 -5.66 18.60 -27.30
C SER A 167 -6.11 17.64 -28.37
N MET A 168 -7.38 17.24 -28.31
CA MET A 168 -7.99 16.53 -29.43
C MET A 168 -8.37 17.57 -30.50
N ALA A 169 -8.00 17.32 -31.76
CA ALA A 169 -8.21 18.27 -32.87
C ALA A 169 -9.69 18.71 -32.99
N GLN A 170 -9.94 19.95 -33.41
CA GLN A 170 -11.30 20.51 -33.41
C GLN A 170 -12.31 19.71 -34.25
N ALA A 171 -13.52 19.62 -33.70
CA ALA A 171 -14.63 18.80 -34.15
C ALA A 171 -15.17 19.18 -35.54
N GLY A 172 -15.22 18.19 -36.43
CA GLY A 172 -16.00 18.23 -37.66
C GLY A 172 -16.93 17.04 -37.88
N THR A 173 -16.78 15.93 -37.15
CA THR A 173 -17.55 14.69 -37.44
C THR A 173 -17.83 13.77 -36.26
N PHE A 174 -17.48 14.13 -35.03
CA PHE A 174 -17.68 13.24 -33.87
C PHE A 174 -18.68 13.86 -32.90
N ALA A 175 -19.96 13.55 -33.10
CA ALA A 175 -20.95 13.64 -32.02
C ALA A 175 -20.66 12.49 -31.05
N ASP A 176 -20.67 12.80 -29.75
CA ASP A 176 -20.53 11.78 -28.73
C ASP A 176 -21.78 10.90 -28.70
N HIS A 177 -21.58 9.62 -28.96
CA HIS A 177 -22.63 8.61 -28.99
C HIS A 177 -22.35 7.49 -27.97
N THR A 178 -21.40 7.70 -27.07
CA THR A 178 -20.99 6.70 -26.09
C THR A 178 -21.60 7.04 -24.74
N PRO A 179 -22.39 6.14 -24.14
CA PRO A 179 -22.84 6.34 -22.77
C PRO A 179 -21.69 6.26 -21.75
N PRO A 180 -21.81 6.94 -20.60
CA PRO A 180 -20.86 6.77 -19.52
C PRO A 180 -20.90 5.33 -19.00
N ALA A 181 -19.77 4.75 -18.62
CA ALA A 181 -19.69 3.43 -18.01
C ALA A 181 -19.15 3.51 -16.58
N LEU A 182 -19.52 2.56 -15.73
CA LEU A 182 -18.95 2.44 -14.39
C LEU A 182 -17.56 1.80 -14.50
N ALA A 183 -16.52 2.61 -14.32
CA ALA A 183 -15.14 2.18 -14.45
C ALA A 183 -14.65 1.46 -13.18
N ARG A 184 -14.98 2.00 -12.01
CA ARG A 184 -14.42 1.54 -10.74
C ARG A 184 -15.36 1.76 -9.56
N VAL A 185 -15.26 0.86 -8.58
CA VAL A 185 -16.01 0.87 -7.33
C VAL A 185 -15.04 0.74 -6.17
N ASP A 186 -14.85 1.81 -5.41
CA ASP A 186 -13.98 1.82 -4.24
C ASP A 186 -14.80 1.89 -2.96
N LEU A 187 -14.67 0.88 -2.10
CA LEU A 187 -15.31 0.90 -0.80
C LEU A 187 -14.35 1.51 0.24
N ILE A 188 -14.41 2.84 0.37
CA ILE A 188 -13.52 3.65 1.20
C ILE A 188 -13.70 3.37 2.70
N SER A 189 -14.92 3.05 3.10
CA SER A 189 -15.26 2.72 4.49
C SER A 189 -16.51 1.83 4.55
N PRO A 190 -16.91 1.31 5.73
CA PRO A 190 -18.15 0.56 5.84
C PRO A 190 -19.39 1.29 5.32
N THR A 191 -19.40 2.63 5.27
CA THR A 191 -20.56 3.41 4.85
C THR A 191 -20.34 4.26 3.60
N GLN A 192 -19.14 4.26 3.01
CA GLN A 192 -18.80 5.12 1.88
C GLN A 192 -18.30 4.30 0.71
N ILE A 193 -18.95 4.47 -0.44
CA ILE A 193 -18.52 3.92 -1.73
C ILE A 193 -18.24 5.10 -2.66
N ASP A 194 -17.08 5.09 -3.29
CA ASP A 194 -16.78 5.98 -4.42
C ASP A 194 -16.97 5.20 -5.72
N LEU A 195 -17.78 5.76 -6.61
CA LEU A 195 -18.01 5.23 -7.95
C LEU A 195 -17.34 6.16 -8.95
N ILE A 196 -16.47 5.61 -9.79
CA ILE A 196 -15.80 6.36 -10.85
C ILE A 196 -16.36 5.95 -12.19
N PHE A 197 -16.73 6.94 -13.00
CA PHE A 197 -17.28 6.77 -14.34
C PHE A 197 -16.22 7.04 -15.42
N THR A 198 -16.40 6.45 -16.59
CA THR A 198 -15.49 6.60 -17.74
C THR A 198 -15.51 7.97 -18.39
N GLU A 199 -16.32 8.90 -17.92
CA GLU A 199 -16.44 10.27 -18.45
C GLU A 199 -17.29 11.15 -17.49
N PRO A 200 -17.26 12.48 -17.64
CA PRO A 200 -18.08 13.38 -16.84
C PRO A 200 -19.59 13.12 -16.99
N ILE A 201 -20.27 12.95 -15.86
CA ILE A 201 -21.71 12.68 -15.83
C ILE A 201 -22.54 13.91 -15.46
N GLY A 202 -23.81 13.89 -15.83
CA GLY A 202 -24.79 14.89 -15.45
C GLY A 202 -25.05 14.88 -13.93
N ARG A 203 -25.04 16.07 -13.30
CA ARG A 203 -25.28 16.19 -11.86
C ARG A 203 -26.65 15.64 -11.44
N THR A 204 -27.70 15.91 -12.22
CA THR A 204 -29.06 15.42 -11.94
C THR A 204 -29.13 13.90 -11.90
N SER A 205 -28.49 13.21 -12.85
CA SER A 205 -28.47 11.75 -12.89
C SER A 205 -27.51 11.15 -11.86
N GLY A 206 -26.35 11.77 -11.65
CA GLY A 206 -25.31 11.31 -10.72
C GLY A 206 -25.65 11.48 -9.23
N GLU A 207 -26.45 12.49 -8.88
CA GLU A 207 -26.87 12.73 -7.49
C GLU A 207 -28.20 12.07 -7.14
N ASN A 208 -28.88 11.45 -8.13
CA ASN A 208 -30.09 10.71 -7.89
C ASN A 208 -29.78 9.35 -7.27
N LYS A 209 -29.91 9.23 -5.94
CA LYS A 209 -29.64 7.97 -5.22
C LYS A 209 -30.42 6.75 -5.73
N ALA A 210 -31.57 6.93 -6.38
CA ALA A 210 -32.38 5.82 -6.93
C ALA A 210 -31.75 5.13 -8.16
N ASN A 211 -30.69 5.73 -8.70
CA ASN A 211 -29.88 5.20 -9.78
C ASN A 211 -28.82 4.20 -9.32
N TYR A 212 -28.63 4.04 -8.00
CA TYR A 212 -27.63 3.17 -7.41
C TYR A 212 -28.31 2.08 -6.58
N LEU A 213 -28.09 0.83 -6.95
CA LEU A 213 -28.65 -0.32 -6.26
C LEU A 213 -27.54 -1.17 -5.68
N VAL A 214 -27.45 -1.21 -4.36
CA VAL A 214 -26.60 -2.16 -3.64
C VAL A 214 -27.47 -3.32 -3.17
N GLN A 215 -27.07 -4.55 -3.52
CA GLN A 215 -27.77 -5.76 -3.08
C GLN A 215 -27.45 -6.09 -1.61
N ASP A 216 -28.07 -7.15 -1.07
CA ASP A 216 -27.69 -7.73 0.22
C ASP A 216 -27.94 -6.83 1.45
N SER A 217 -29.07 -6.11 1.43
CA SER A 217 -29.64 -5.26 2.51
C SER A 217 -28.93 -3.94 2.79
N VAL A 218 -27.99 -3.53 1.93
CA VAL A 218 -27.37 -2.19 2.04
C VAL A 218 -28.23 -1.17 1.31
N THR A 219 -28.57 -0.07 1.99
CA THR A 219 -29.37 1.02 1.42
C THR A 219 -28.48 2.22 1.10
N VAL A 220 -28.61 2.78 -0.10
CA VAL A 220 -28.00 4.05 -0.47
C VAL A 220 -28.78 5.20 0.17
N GLN A 221 -28.13 5.94 1.06
CA GLN A 221 -28.71 7.05 1.82
C GLN A 221 -28.61 8.36 1.03
N SER A 222 -27.47 8.61 0.38
CA SER A 222 -27.22 9.77 -0.48
C SER A 222 -26.20 9.44 -1.57
N ALA A 223 -26.26 10.20 -2.66
CA ALA A 223 -25.27 10.23 -3.73
C ALA A 223 -24.85 11.69 -3.96
N LYS A 224 -23.55 11.95 -4.05
CA LYS A 224 -23.01 13.30 -4.28
C LYS A 224 -21.96 13.24 -5.38
N LEU A 225 -22.15 14.01 -6.46
CA LEU A 225 -21.18 14.12 -7.54
C LEU A 225 -20.07 15.08 -7.12
N ASP A 226 -18.84 14.61 -7.18
CA ASP A 226 -17.63 15.36 -6.87
C ASP A 226 -17.43 16.51 -7.87
N SER A 227 -16.50 17.42 -7.58
CA SER A 227 -16.17 18.54 -8.47
C SER A 227 -15.54 18.11 -9.78
N ASP A 228 -14.94 16.91 -9.84
CA ASP A 228 -14.38 16.33 -11.06
C ASP A 228 -15.45 15.79 -12.03
N LEU A 229 -16.72 15.74 -11.60
CA LEU A 229 -17.86 15.26 -12.37
C LEU A 229 -17.76 13.80 -12.85
N VAL A 230 -16.73 13.05 -12.46
CA VAL A 230 -16.53 11.64 -12.82
C VAL A 230 -16.68 10.73 -11.60
N ARG A 231 -16.57 11.27 -10.38
CA ARG A 231 -16.72 10.52 -9.14
C ARG A 231 -18.01 10.83 -8.42
N VAL A 232 -18.75 9.77 -8.04
CA VAL A 232 -19.92 9.87 -7.16
C VAL A 232 -19.60 9.24 -5.82
N HIS A 233 -19.74 10.03 -4.76
CA HIS A 233 -19.66 9.59 -3.38
C HIS A 233 -21.04 9.11 -2.92
N LEU A 234 -21.16 7.81 -2.64
CA LEU A 234 -22.34 7.22 -2.04
C LEU A 234 -22.15 7.07 -0.54
N THR A 235 -23.10 7.60 0.23
CA THR A 235 -23.27 7.22 1.64
C THR A 235 -24.30 6.11 1.71
N THR A 236 -23.97 5.03 2.41
CA THR A 236 -24.76 3.81 2.53
C THR A 236 -24.95 3.40 3.99
N THR A 237 -25.89 2.50 4.26
CA THR A 237 -25.87 1.74 5.52
C THR A 237 -24.61 0.87 5.62
N PRO A 238 -24.12 0.54 6.82
CA PRO A 238 -22.84 -0.17 6.98
C PRO A 238 -22.75 -1.52 6.25
N HIS A 239 -21.66 -1.71 5.52
CA HIS A 239 -21.18 -2.98 4.98
C HIS A 239 -20.53 -3.81 6.10
N ARG A 240 -20.65 -5.13 6.00
CA ARG A 240 -19.99 -6.08 6.90
C ARG A 240 -18.70 -6.58 6.27
N VAL A 241 -17.63 -6.59 7.06
CA VAL A 241 -16.34 -7.18 6.65
C VAL A 241 -16.55 -8.64 6.26
N GLY A 242 -15.92 -9.06 5.15
CA GLY A 242 -15.95 -10.41 4.61
C GLY A 242 -17.26 -10.80 3.92
N LYS A 243 -18.28 -9.92 3.87
CA LYS A 243 -19.50 -10.17 3.11
C LYS A 243 -19.32 -9.69 1.67
N LEU A 244 -19.68 -10.55 0.71
CA LEU A 244 -19.73 -10.21 -0.71
C LEU A 244 -20.97 -9.36 -0.97
N TYR A 245 -20.78 -8.25 -1.68
CA TYR A 245 -21.84 -7.35 -2.13
C TYR A 245 -21.78 -7.19 -3.65
N ARG A 246 -22.91 -6.76 -4.22
CA ARG A 246 -23.03 -6.38 -5.63
C ARG A 246 -23.66 -5.00 -5.74
N ILE A 247 -23.13 -4.18 -6.64
CA ILE A 247 -23.72 -2.89 -6.99
C ILE A 247 -24.01 -2.85 -8.49
N SER A 248 -25.16 -2.28 -8.84
CA SER A 248 -25.48 -1.88 -10.20
C SER A 248 -25.90 -0.41 -10.24
N VAL A 249 -25.64 0.21 -11.39
CA VAL A 249 -25.89 1.62 -11.66
C VAL A 249 -26.77 1.73 -12.89
N ARG A 250 -27.71 2.68 -12.91
CA ARG A 250 -28.64 2.86 -14.04
C ARG A 250 -29.02 4.32 -14.24
N ASN A 251 -29.51 4.64 -15.43
CA ASN A 251 -30.00 5.97 -15.81
C ASN A 251 -29.00 7.10 -15.51
N ILE A 252 -27.71 6.86 -15.74
CA ILE A 252 -26.67 7.89 -15.65
C ILE A 252 -26.50 8.52 -17.03
N THR A 253 -26.61 9.83 -17.12
CA THR A 253 -26.41 10.55 -18.38
C THR A 253 -25.04 11.21 -18.38
N ASP A 254 -24.40 11.31 -19.53
CA ASP A 254 -23.22 12.16 -19.72
C ASP A 254 -23.60 13.66 -19.74
N ARG A 255 -22.67 14.48 -20.23
CA ARG A 255 -22.84 15.93 -20.42
C ARG A 255 -22.82 16.37 -21.88
N ALA A 256 -23.02 15.46 -22.83
CA ALA A 256 -23.07 15.79 -24.24
C ALA A 256 -24.28 16.71 -24.55
N SER A 257 -24.23 17.41 -25.69
CA SER A 257 -25.34 18.26 -26.14
C SER A 257 -26.63 17.48 -26.40
N GLN A 258 -26.48 16.21 -26.79
CA GLN A 258 -27.52 15.18 -26.77
C GLN A 258 -27.06 14.10 -25.78
N PRO A 259 -27.55 14.10 -24.52
CA PRO A 259 -26.98 13.22 -23.50
C PRO A 259 -27.16 11.74 -23.81
N ASN A 260 -26.08 10.95 -23.80
CA ASN A 260 -26.15 9.50 -23.86
C ASN A 260 -26.43 8.94 -22.46
N VAL A 261 -27.11 7.79 -22.40
CA VAL A 261 -27.62 7.24 -21.13
C VAL A 261 -27.07 5.84 -20.88
N LEU A 262 -26.34 5.68 -19.78
CA LEU A 262 -26.07 4.38 -19.17
C LEU A 262 -27.40 3.80 -18.69
N SER A 263 -28.00 2.92 -19.50
CA SER A 263 -29.31 2.35 -19.17
C SER A 263 -29.23 1.45 -17.93
N ILE A 264 -28.27 0.51 -17.91
CA ILE A 264 -27.91 -0.27 -16.72
C ILE A 264 -26.46 -0.76 -16.88
N SER A 265 -25.69 -0.74 -15.78
CA SER A 265 -24.36 -1.33 -15.71
C SER A 265 -24.43 -2.82 -15.45
N SER A 266 -23.38 -3.54 -15.82
CA SER A 266 -23.10 -4.86 -15.24
C SER A 266 -23.00 -4.76 -13.71
N GLU A 267 -23.36 -5.83 -13.02
CA GLU A 267 -23.21 -5.91 -11.57
C GLU A 267 -21.72 -6.01 -11.21
N VAL A 268 -21.25 -5.11 -10.36
CA VAL A 268 -19.89 -5.13 -9.84
C VAL A 268 -19.89 -5.82 -8.48
N LYS A 269 -19.14 -6.92 -8.37
CA LYS A 269 -18.86 -7.61 -7.11
C LYS A 269 -17.82 -6.82 -6.33
N TYR A 270 -18.01 -6.67 -5.03
CA TYR A 270 -17.02 -6.07 -4.14
C TYR A 270 -17.13 -6.62 -2.72
N MET A 271 -16.03 -6.53 -1.98
CA MET A 271 -15.94 -7.00 -0.61
C MET A 271 -15.08 -6.07 0.23
N LEU A 272 -15.58 -5.76 1.43
CA LEU A 272 -14.80 -5.09 2.46
C LEU A 272 -13.94 -6.11 3.21
N GLY A 273 -12.63 -5.95 3.18
CA GLY A 273 -11.71 -6.60 4.09
C GLY A 273 -11.41 -5.73 5.31
N ASN A 274 -10.43 -6.14 6.10
CA ASN A 274 -10.01 -5.38 7.26
C ASN A 274 -9.00 -4.28 6.87
N GLY A 275 -9.48 -3.09 6.51
CA GLY A 275 -8.63 -1.96 6.10
C GLY A 275 -8.31 -1.88 4.60
N VAL A 276 -8.86 -2.80 3.80
CA VAL A 276 -8.75 -2.83 2.33
C VAL A 276 -10.08 -3.27 1.74
N SER A 277 -10.36 -2.92 0.48
CA SER A 277 -11.46 -3.52 -0.28
C SER A 277 -10.98 -4.00 -1.64
N VAL A 278 -11.61 -5.06 -2.14
CA VAL A 278 -11.41 -5.57 -3.50
C VAL A 278 -12.74 -5.51 -4.24
N SER A 279 -12.72 -5.02 -5.48
CA SER A 279 -13.88 -5.02 -6.36
C SER A 279 -13.53 -5.44 -7.78
N HIS A 280 -14.56 -5.74 -8.55
CA HIS A 280 -14.49 -5.97 -10.00
C HIS A 280 -13.42 -6.99 -10.47
N PRO A 281 -13.39 -8.23 -9.94
CA PRO A 281 -12.63 -9.29 -10.63
C PRO A 281 -13.10 -9.40 -12.08
N SER A 282 -12.19 -9.25 -13.04
CA SER A 282 -12.50 -9.23 -14.49
C SER A 282 -13.14 -10.52 -14.98
N GLN A 283 -12.81 -11.64 -14.34
CA GLN A 283 -13.39 -12.94 -14.62
C GLN A 283 -14.78 -13.06 -13.97
N ALA A 284 -15.81 -13.13 -14.80
CA ALA A 284 -17.21 -13.05 -14.37
C ALA A 284 -17.63 -14.18 -13.40
N ASN A 285 -17.03 -15.37 -13.53
CA ASN A 285 -17.25 -16.52 -12.65
C ASN A 285 -16.48 -16.42 -11.31
N TYR A 286 -15.51 -15.51 -11.17
CA TYR A 286 -14.66 -15.48 -9.97
C TYR A 286 -15.41 -14.91 -8.77
N GLY A 287 -15.07 -15.41 -7.59
CA GLY A 287 -15.69 -15.04 -6.32
C GLY A 287 -14.78 -14.19 -5.44
N LEU A 288 -15.36 -13.59 -4.41
CA LEU A 288 -14.61 -13.00 -3.30
C LEU A 288 -15.08 -13.66 -2.01
N ALA A 289 -14.13 -14.03 -1.15
CA ALA A 289 -14.39 -14.59 0.16
C ALA A 289 -13.35 -14.11 1.17
N LEU A 290 -13.69 -14.11 2.46
CA LEU A 290 -12.69 -13.96 3.50
C LEU A 290 -12.01 -15.33 3.73
N PHE A 291 -10.69 -15.37 3.63
CA PHE A 291 -9.94 -16.61 3.81
C PHE A 291 -9.91 -17.03 5.28
N GLN A 292 -10.20 -18.31 5.52
CA GLN A 292 -9.92 -19.02 6.76
C GLN A 292 -9.41 -20.43 6.40
N PRO A 293 -8.58 -21.08 7.24
CA PRO A 293 -8.20 -22.47 7.02
C PRO A 293 -9.43 -23.38 6.82
N GLY A 294 -9.38 -24.21 5.78
CA GLY A 294 -10.52 -25.02 5.34
C GLY A 294 -11.45 -24.32 4.32
N ALA A 295 -11.18 -23.07 3.94
CA ALA A 295 -11.92 -22.39 2.87
C ALA A 295 -11.74 -23.08 1.51
N ARG A 296 -12.73 -22.92 0.62
CA ARG A 296 -12.67 -23.40 -0.76
C ARG A 296 -11.48 -22.74 -1.50
N ALA A 297 -10.78 -23.55 -2.30
CA ALA A 297 -9.71 -23.06 -3.17
C ALA A 297 -10.27 -22.36 -4.42
N TYR A 298 -11.29 -22.96 -5.03
CA TYR A 298 -11.83 -22.55 -6.34
C TYR A 298 -13.35 -22.42 -6.32
N VAL A 299 -13.89 -21.68 -7.30
CA VAL A 299 -15.36 -21.57 -7.51
C VAL A 299 -15.96 -22.82 -8.14
N ASP A 300 -15.18 -23.56 -8.93
CA ASP A 300 -15.60 -24.68 -9.78
C ASP A 300 -15.07 -26.05 -9.28
N ARG A 301 -14.44 -26.09 -8.10
CA ARG A 301 -13.99 -27.31 -7.43
C ARG A 301 -14.36 -27.30 -5.95
N GLU A 302 -14.54 -28.48 -5.39
CA GLU A 302 -14.78 -28.70 -3.96
C GLU A 302 -13.48 -28.83 -3.15
N TYR A 303 -12.34 -28.40 -3.70
CA TYR A 303 -11.06 -28.45 -3.02
C TYR A 303 -11.03 -27.39 -1.92
N VAL A 304 -10.42 -27.73 -0.78
CA VAL A 304 -10.27 -26.80 0.34
C VAL A 304 -8.80 -26.61 0.68
N ILE A 305 -8.43 -25.40 1.10
CA ILE A 305 -7.07 -25.09 1.53
C ILE A 305 -6.87 -25.65 2.95
N GLN A 306 -6.06 -26.70 3.07
CA GLN A 306 -5.83 -27.40 4.34
C GLN A 306 -4.74 -26.72 5.18
N LYS A 307 -3.69 -26.22 4.53
CA LYS A 307 -2.59 -25.53 5.21
C LYS A 307 -2.29 -24.23 4.48
N ALA A 308 -2.18 -23.16 5.24
CA ALA A 308 -1.77 -21.86 4.78
C ALA A 308 -1.04 -21.14 5.92
N PRO A 309 -0.12 -20.21 5.61
CA PRO A 309 0.51 -19.38 6.63
C PRO A 309 -0.52 -18.58 7.43
N ALA A 310 -0.26 -18.42 8.72
CA ALA A 310 -1.21 -17.76 9.64
C ALA A 310 -1.54 -16.31 9.23
N PHE A 311 -0.60 -15.61 8.57
CA PHE A 311 -0.81 -14.23 8.13
C PHE A 311 -1.86 -14.10 7.01
N LEU A 312 -2.17 -15.18 6.27
CA LEU A 312 -3.23 -15.18 5.26
C LEU A 312 -4.62 -15.22 5.90
N ASN A 313 -4.75 -15.63 7.16
CA ASN A 313 -6.05 -15.72 7.84
C ASN A 313 -6.73 -14.34 7.92
N GLY A 314 -7.95 -14.25 7.39
CA GLY A 314 -8.69 -12.98 7.25
C GLY A 314 -8.34 -12.16 6.00
N ALA A 315 -7.48 -12.65 5.11
CA ALA A 315 -7.25 -12.03 3.80
C ALA A 315 -8.51 -12.09 2.94
N ILE A 316 -8.64 -11.17 1.98
CA ILE A 316 -9.64 -11.34 0.91
C ILE A 316 -9.05 -12.34 -0.09
N GLN A 317 -9.71 -13.48 -0.28
CA GLN A 317 -9.40 -14.43 -1.33
C GLN A 317 -10.22 -14.11 -2.58
N ILE A 318 -9.55 -14.01 -3.72
CA ILE A 318 -10.22 -14.07 -5.03
C ILE A 318 -10.30 -15.55 -5.40
N LEU A 319 -11.53 -16.08 -5.38
CA LEU A 319 -11.81 -17.47 -5.72
C LEU A 319 -11.71 -17.61 -7.24
N THR A 320 -10.63 -18.21 -7.72
CA THR A 320 -10.38 -18.46 -9.14
C THR A 320 -11.13 -19.71 -9.63
N SER A 321 -11.23 -19.89 -10.95
CA SER A 321 -11.78 -21.10 -11.57
C SER A 321 -10.63 -22.01 -11.98
N ASN A 322 -10.62 -23.24 -11.50
CA ASN A 322 -9.58 -24.21 -11.83
C ASN A 322 -9.60 -24.66 -13.31
N ASP A 323 -10.72 -24.44 -14.00
CA ASP A 323 -10.82 -24.63 -15.45
C ASP A 323 -9.94 -23.67 -16.26
N ASP A 324 -9.60 -22.49 -15.73
CA ASP A 324 -8.82 -21.47 -16.45
C ASP A 324 -7.30 -21.68 -16.39
N LYS A 325 -6.85 -22.75 -15.73
CA LYS A 325 -5.43 -23.05 -15.47
C LYS A 325 -4.52 -23.10 -16.71
N THR A 326 -5.09 -23.27 -17.89
CA THR A 326 -4.34 -23.33 -19.17
C THR A 326 -4.24 -21.98 -19.87
N SER A 327 -4.81 -20.91 -19.32
CA SER A 327 -4.75 -19.58 -19.93
C SER A 327 -3.29 -19.09 -20.04
N SER A 328 -2.96 -18.55 -21.21
CA SER A 328 -1.65 -17.94 -21.53
C SER A 328 -1.76 -16.44 -21.81
N GLU A 329 -2.88 -15.82 -21.47
CA GLU A 329 -3.09 -14.38 -21.68
C GLU A 329 -2.13 -13.56 -20.80
N THR A 330 -1.58 -12.46 -21.31
CA THR A 330 -0.68 -11.59 -20.55
C THR A 330 -1.40 -10.73 -19.52
N GLN A 331 -2.68 -10.42 -19.76
CA GLN A 331 -3.60 -9.72 -18.85
C GLN A 331 -4.86 -10.55 -18.67
N PHE A 332 -4.80 -11.55 -17.78
CA PHE A 332 -5.87 -12.52 -17.62
C PHE A 332 -6.86 -12.12 -16.52
N LEU A 333 -6.37 -11.84 -15.31
CA LEU A 333 -7.19 -11.46 -14.17
C LEU A 333 -6.85 -10.03 -13.76
N SER A 334 -7.83 -9.15 -13.70
CA SER A 334 -7.69 -7.84 -13.07
C SER A 334 -8.74 -7.62 -11.99
N PHE A 335 -8.43 -6.78 -11.00
CA PHE A 335 -9.35 -6.36 -9.94
C PHE A 335 -8.95 -4.99 -9.41
N GLU A 336 -9.90 -4.27 -8.82
CA GLU A 336 -9.68 -2.97 -8.21
C GLU A 336 -9.40 -3.12 -6.71
N LEU A 337 -8.32 -2.50 -6.26
CA LEU A 337 -7.86 -2.48 -4.88
C LEU A 337 -8.07 -1.08 -4.30
N CYS A 338 -8.78 -0.97 -3.17
CA CYS A 338 -8.83 0.27 -2.40
C CYS A 338 -8.13 0.06 -1.06
N GLY A 339 -7.04 0.80 -0.82
CA GLY A 339 -6.14 0.64 0.31
C GLY A 339 -4.80 -0.01 -0.07
N ASP A 340 -3.83 0.07 0.83
CA ASP A 340 -2.51 -0.55 0.64
C ASP A 340 -2.54 -2.00 1.13
N ALA A 341 -1.98 -2.90 0.34
CA ALA A 341 -2.00 -4.33 0.62
C ALA A 341 -0.81 -5.06 0.00
N VAL A 342 -0.55 -6.26 0.52
CA VAL A 342 0.28 -7.27 -0.14
C VAL A 342 -0.63 -8.23 -0.88
N VAL A 343 -0.43 -8.35 -2.19
CA VAL A 343 -1.08 -9.37 -3.01
C VAL A 343 -0.21 -10.61 -2.99
N TYR A 344 -0.79 -11.74 -2.63
CA TYR A 344 -0.15 -13.04 -2.65
C TYR A 344 -0.75 -13.93 -3.73
N VAL A 345 0.11 -14.60 -4.49
CA VAL A 345 -0.26 -15.61 -5.48
C VAL A 345 0.31 -16.95 -5.04
N ALA A 346 -0.54 -17.93 -4.75
CA ALA A 346 -0.11 -19.30 -4.53
C ALA A 346 -0.16 -20.05 -5.86
N TYR A 347 1.01 -20.34 -6.43
CA TYR A 347 1.20 -20.90 -7.76
C TYR A 347 1.57 -22.39 -7.67
N ASP A 348 0.89 -23.24 -8.44
CA ASP A 348 1.05 -24.70 -8.36
C ASP A 348 2.51 -25.10 -8.59
N ARG A 349 3.11 -25.80 -7.61
CA ARG A 349 4.52 -26.19 -7.63
C ARG A 349 4.84 -27.17 -8.77
N ALA A 350 3.83 -27.91 -9.26
CA ALA A 350 3.96 -28.84 -10.37
C ALA A 350 4.15 -28.15 -11.72
N ILE A 351 3.84 -26.86 -11.83
CA ILE A 351 4.18 -26.08 -13.02
C ILE A 351 5.66 -25.65 -12.91
N SER A 352 6.48 -26.12 -13.85
CA SER A 352 7.92 -25.88 -13.87
C SER A 352 8.28 -24.52 -14.45
N GLU A 353 7.54 -24.08 -15.47
CA GLU A 353 7.76 -22.78 -16.12
C GLU A 353 7.00 -21.69 -15.36
N ILE A 354 7.76 -20.76 -14.78
CA ILE A 354 7.19 -19.61 -14.08
C ILE A 354 6.83 -18.54 -15.11
N PRO A 355 5.59 -18.04 -15.14
CA PRO A 355 5.18 -17.00 -16.06
C PRO A 355 6.01 -15.73 -15.87
N GLU A 356 6.33 -15.06 -16.98
CA GLU A 356 7.13 -13.82 -16.99
C GLU A 356 6.59 -12.78 -15.99
N TRP A 357 5.27 -12.57 -15.96
CA TRP A 357 4.61 -11.64 -15.04
C TRP A 357 4.86 -11.96 -13.56
N LEU A 358 5.09 -13.24 -13.20
CA LEU A 358 5.32 -13.71 -11.84
C LEU A 358 6.81 -13.74 -11.47
N THR A 359 7.72 -13.76 -12.46
CA THR A 359 9.18 -13.80 -12.20
C THR A 359 9.72 -12.61 -11.41
N SER A 360 9.06 -11.45 -11.51
CA SER A 360 9.42 -10.24 -10.75
C SER A 360 8.84 -10.21 -9.34
N TRP A 361 7.98 -11.17 -8.98
CA TRP A 361 7.37 -11.22 -7.66
C TRP A 361 8.29 -11.94 -6.67
N LYS A 362 8.22 -11.52 -5.40
CA LYS A 362 9.01 -12.13 -4.35
C LYS A 362 8.50 -13.55 -4.06
N LEU A 363 9.36 -14.55 -4.23
CA LEU A 363 9.08 -15.91 -3.76
C LEU A 363 9.18 -15.94 -2.23
N CYS A 364 8.10 -16.35 -1.57
CA CYS A 364 8.03 -16.53 -0.12
C CYS A 364 8.62 -17.89 0.28
N ALA A 365 9.12 -18.00 1.51
CA ALA A 365 9.56 -19.28 2.06
C ALA A 365 8.37 -20.20 2.39
N ASP A 366 7.25 -19.58 2.73
CA ASP A 366 5.98 -20.21 3.05
C ASP A 366 5.30 -20.88 1.84
N GLN A 367 4.42 -21.84 2.13
CA GLN A 367 3.66 -22.60 1.13
C GLN A 367 2.20 -22.74 1.51
N VAL A 368 1.35 -22.93 0.51
CA VAL A 368 -0.07 -23.29 0.69
C VAL A 368 -0.26 -24.74 0.22
N MET A 369 -1.12 -25.49 0.90
CA MET A 369 -1.48 -26.85 0.54
C MET A 369 -2.99 -27.07 0.58
N ASP A 370 -3.53 -27.68 -0.46
CA ASP A 370 -4.96 -27.99 -0.56
C ASP A 370 -5.30 -29.42 -0.09
N SER A 371 -6.58 -29.78 -0.17
CA SER A 371 -7.12 -31.08 0.20
C SER A 371 -6.70 -32.24 -0.71
N ARG A 372 -6.11 -31.93 -1.87
CA ARG A 372 -5.54 -32.90 -2.81
C ARG A 372 -4.05 -33.12 -2.54
N SER A 373 -3.49 -32.48 -1.51
CA SER A 373 -2.06 -32.43 -1.25
C SER A 373 -1.26 -31.72 -2.35
N THR A 374 -1.93 -30.91 -3.19
CA THR A 374 -1.26 -29.99 -4.10
C THR A 374 -0.52 -28.95 -3.28
N VAL A 375 0.76 -28.74 -3.61
CA VAL A 375 1.60 -27.75 -2.94
C VAL A 375 1.77 -26.55 -3.86
N TYR A 376 1.55 -25.36 -3.32
CA TYR A 376 1.70 -24.11 -4.04
C TYR A 376 2.90 -23.33 -3.50
N ARG A 377 3.75 -22.85 -4.40
CA ARG A 377 4.76 -21.83 -4.09
C ARG A 377 4.03 -20.50 -3.87
N LEU A 378 4.31 -19.82 -2.77
CA LEU A 378 3.68 -18.54 -2.49
C LEU A 378 4.57 -17.41 -3.00
N TYR A 379 4.00 -16.48 -3.76
CA TYR A 379 4.66 -15.27 -4.24
C TYR A 379 3.94 -14.05 -3.68
N SER A 380 4.66 -12.95 -3.44
CA SER A 380 4.09 -11.71 -2.92
C SER A 380 4.53 -10.49 -3.73
N LYS A 381 3.66 -9.49 -3.76
CA LYS A 381 3.94 -8.16 -4.31
C LYS A 381 3.20 -7.09 -3.52
N GLN A 382 3.92 -6.06 -3.08
CA GLN A 382 3.34 -4.86 -2.49
C GLN A 382 2.49 -4.11 -3.53
N SER A 383 1.33 -3.64 -3.12
CA SER A 383 0.40 -2.93 -4.00
C SER A 383 -0.23 -1.76 -3.25
N SER A 384 0.05 -0.54 -3.73
CA SER A 384 -0.73 0.64 -3.39
C SER A 384 -2.05 0.60 -4.16
N GLY A 385 -3.16 1.03 -3.55
CA GLY A 385 -4.50 0.95 -4.17
C GLY A 385 -4.57 1.38 -5.65
N GLY A 386 -5.49 0.75 -6.40
CA GLY A 386 -5.62 0.86 -7.85
C GLY A 386 -5.95 -0.49 -8.50
N ARG A 387 -5.91 -0.55 -9.83
CA ARG A 387 -6.08 -1.81 -10.57
C ARG A 387 -4.85 -2.69 -10.41
N VAL A 388 -5.06 -3.95 -10.05
CA VAL A 388 -4.06 -5.01 -10.07
C VAL A 388 -4.37 -5.93 -11.24
N THR A 389 -3.36 -6.28 -12.04
CA THR A 389 -3.48 -7.19 -13.20
C THR A 389 -2.48 -8.33 -13.07
N LEU A 390 -2.97 -9.56 -13.24
CA LEU A 390 -2.22 -10.81 -13.24
C LEU A 390 -2.34 -11.47 -14.61
N GLY A 391 -1.28 -12.14 -15.06
CA GLY A 391 -1.33 -12.94 -16.28
C GLY A 391 -1.96 -14.32 -16.08
N GLY A 392 -2.02 -15.06 -17.18
CA GLY A 392 -2.48 -16.44 -17.23
C GLY A 392 -1.56 -17.39 -16.47
N ASN A 393 -2.09 -18.56 -16.15
CA ASN A 393 -1.43 -19.56 -15.32
C ASN A 393 -0.46 -20.45 -16.10
N MET A 394 -0.57 -20.55 -17.43
CA MET A 394 0.29 -21.39 -18.29
C MET A 394 0.47 -22.84 -17.80
N GLY A 395 -0.53 -23.37 -17.10
CA GLY A 395 -0.57 -24.75 -16.64
C GLY A 395 -1.06 -25.70 -17.73
N GLY A 396 -0.85 -26.99 -17.52
CA GLY A 396 -1.47 -28.07 -18.29
C GLY A 396 -2.71 -28.65 -17.60
N MET A 397 -3.20 -29.78 -18.11
CA MET A 397 -4.44 -30.40 -17.65
C MET A 397 -4.35 -31.01 -16.24
N ASP A 398 -3.15 -31.42 -15.83
CA ASP A 398 -2.90 -32.09 -14.54
C ASP A 398 -2.49 -31.13 -13.41
N GLN A 399 -2.29 -29.85 -13.71
CA GLN A 399 -1.97 -28.82 -12.73
C GLN A 399 -3.23 -28.06 -12.28
N ASN A 400 -3.06 -27.08 -11.41
CA ASN A 400 -4.14 -26.26 -10.90
C ASN A 400 -3.92 -24.78 -11.18
N MET A 401 -5.02 -24.04 -11.19
CA MET A 401 -5.03 -22.59 -11.30
C MET A 401 -4.41 -21.98 -10.04
N TYR A 402 -3.71 -20.85 -10.16
CA TYR A 402 -3.21 -20.14 -9.01
C TYR A 402 -4.33 -19.65 -8.08
N LEU A 403 -4.00 -19.48 -6.80
CA LEU A 403 -4.86 -18.87 -5.78
C LEU A 403 -4.39 -17.44 -5.52
N VAL A 404 -5.31 -16.52 -5.23
CA VAL A 404 -4.97 -15.11 -4.97
C VAL A 404 -5.52 -14.67 -3.63
N PHE A 405 -4.67 -14.04 -2.82
CA PHE A 405 -5.01 -13.47 -1.53
C PHE A 405 -4.57 -12.00 -1.47
N VAL A 406 -5.41 -11.14 -0.91
CA VAL A 406 -5.11 -9.73 -0.66
C VAL A 406 -5.07 -9.53 0.84
N VAL A 407 -3.86 -9.29 1.36
CA VAL A 407 -3.60 -9.06 2.78
C VAL A 407 -3.41 -7.55 2.99
N PRO A 408 -4.28 -6.87 3.75
CA PRO A 408 -4.13 -5.45 4.02
C PRO A 408 -2.81 -5.17 4.74
N ASN A 409 -2.17 -4.04 4.42
CA ASN A 409 -1.06 -3.54 5.20
C ASN A 409 -1.60 -3.10 6.56
N ARG A 410 -1.40 -3.94 7.58
CA ARG A 410 -2.02 -3.74 8.90
C ARG A 410 -1.57 -2.43 9.54
N ALA A 411 -0.35 -1.99 9.25
CA ALA A 411 0.22 -0.76 9.74
C ALA A 411 0.32 0.29 8.62
N SER A 412 -0.73 1.10 8.43
CA SER A 412 -0.66 2.26 7.52
C SER A 412 0.25 3.35 8.12
N ARG A 413 0.79 4.27 7.30
CA ARG A 413 1.49 5.48 7.78
C ARG A 413 0.73 6.25 8.87
N THR A 414 -0.60 6.15 8.86
CA THR A 414 -1.49 6.74 9.87
C THR A 414 -1.32 6.14 11.28
N LEU A 415 -0.59 5.03 11.44
CA LEU A 415 -0.19 4.48 12.73
C LEU A 415 0.72 5.44 13.52
N LEU A 416 1.45 6.31 12.81
CA LEU A 416 2.34 7.30 13.40
C LEU A 416 1.78 8.71 13.19
N ALA A 417 1.50 9.42 14.29
CA ALA A 417 1.08 10.82 14.24
C ALA A 417 2.24 11.80 14.21
N LYS A 418 3.39 11.45 14.82
CA LYS A 418 4.61 12.26 14.90
C LYS A 418 5.83 11.36 15.02
N ILE A 419 6.97 11.86 14.54
CA ILE A 419 8.31 11.30 14.75
C ILE A 419 9.30 12.47 14.95
N ASN A 420 10.20 12.37 15.92
CA ASN A 420 11.15 13.45 16.24
C ASN A 420 12.40 13.48 15.33
N ARG A 421 12.60 12.45 14.49
CA ARG A 421 13.71 12.35 13.52
C ARG A 421 13.20 12.63 12.10
N PRO A 422 13.33 13.86 11.59
CA PRO A 422 12.76 14.23 10.28
C PRO A 422 13.50 13.59 9.10
N SER A 423 14.74 13.14 9.29
CA SER A 423 15.50 12.38 8.28
C SER A 423 15.05 10.93 8.15
N TYR A 424 14.28 10.40 9.11
CA TYR A 424 13.85 9.00 9.10
C TYR A 424 12.63 8.84 8.20
N GLU A 425 12.60 7.74 7.46
CA GLU A 425 11.55 7.48 6.50
C GLU A 425 10.64 6.35 6.95
N ILE A 426 9.34 6.58 6.83
CA ILE A 426 8.32 5.60 7.18
C ILE A 426 7.87 4.88 5.91
N GLY A 427 7.91 3.55 5.91
CA GLY A 427 7.50 2.75 4.75
C GLY A 427 7.32 1.29 5.10
N HIS A 428 6.85 0.51 4.13
CA HIS A 428 6.97 -0.94 4.19
C HIS A 428 8.28 -1.32 3.51
N VAL A 429 9.02 -2.24 4.12
CA VAL A 429 10.30 -2.74 3.59
C VAL A 429 10.11 -4.22 3.33
N ASP A 430 10.48 -4.67 2.13
CA ASP A 430 10.52 -6.08 1.75
C ASP A 430 11.95 -6.55 1.45
N ILE A 431 12.12 -7.84 1.16
CA ILE A 431 13.40 -8.39 0.69
C ILE A 431 13.84 -7.64 -0.58
N GLY A 432 15.08 -7.17 -0.60
CA GLY A 432 15.66 -6.36 -1.67
C GLY A 432 15.55 -4.86 -1.43
N ASP A 433 14.71 -4.40 -0.51
CA ASP A 433 14.55 -2.99 -0.23
C ASP A 433 15.61 -2.45 0.73
N PRO A 434 16.01 -1.16 0.60
CA PRO A 434 16.88 -0.51 1.55
C PRO A 434 16.17 -0.26 2.89
N TYR A 435 16.85 -0.59 3.99
CA TYR A 435 16.30 -0.47 5.35
C TYR A 435 16.86 0.69 6.18
N TYR A 436 17.88 1.38 5.67
CA TYR A 436 18.33 2.68 6.18
C TYR A 436 18.05 3.79 5.17
N VAL A 437 18.00 5.02 5.66
CA VAL A 437 17.82 6.22 4.81
C VAL A 437 19.14 6.74 4.21
N ASP A 438 20.27 6.36 4.79
CA ASP A 438 21.61 6.86 4.48
C ASP A 438 22.58 5.76 4.03
N ARG A 439 22.08 4.53 3.81
CA ARG A 439 22.85 3.39 3.29
C ARG A 439 22.03 2.59 2.29
N ALA A 440 22.69 2.10 1.26
CA ALA A 440 22.09 1.22 0.25
C ALA A 440 22.08 -0.26 0.66
N TYR A 441 22.14 -0.57 1.96
CA TYR A 441 22.06 -1.95 2.44
C TYR A 441 20.63 -2.44 2.32
N THR A 442 20.46 -3.65 1.80
CA THR A 442 19.15 -4.21 1.48
C THR A 442 18.85 -5.42 2.34
N ILE A 443 17.57 -5.70 2.58
CA ILE A 443 17.15 -6.91 3.29
C ILE A 443 17.40 -8.13 2.38
N ALA A 444 18.17 -9.11 2.84
CA ALA A 444 18.38 -10.36 2.12
C ALA A 444 17.39 -11.45 2.56
N SER A 445 17.05 -11.50 3.86
CA SER A 445 16.00 -12.38 4.37
C SER A 445 15.34 -11.81 5.61
N MET A 446 14.06 -12.09 5.76
CA MET A 446 13.28 -11.80 6.97
C MET A 446 12.05 -12.71 6.99
N PRO A 447 11.39 -12.91 8.14
CA PRO A 447 10.11 -13.58 8.19
C PRO A 447 9.06 -12.87 7.33
N ASP A 448 8.32 -13.62 6.51
CA ASP A 448 7.33 -13.06 5.58
C ASP A 448 6.24 -12.23 6.28
N SER A 449 5.93 -12.56 7.54
CA SER A 449 4.99 -11.79 8.36
C SER A 449 5.37 -10.32 8.57
N LEU A 450 6.67 -9.98 8.53
CA LEU A 450 7.18 -8.62 8.75
C LEU A 450 7.01 -7.69 7.55
N ALA A 451 6.78 -8.24 6.34
CA ALA A 451 6.55 -7.44 5.14
C ALA A 451 5.29 -6.54 5.24
N SER A 452 4.35 -6.90 6.12
CA SER A 452 3.13 -6.13 6.39
C SER A 452 3.27 -5.08 7.50
N TYR A 453 4.40 -5.07 8.22
CA TYR A 453 4.66 -4.13 9.32
C TYR A 453 5.08 -2.78 8.74
N LEU A 454 4.83 -1.70 9.48
CA LEU A 454 5.31 -0.37 9.12
C LEU A 454 6.70 -0.16 9.71
N TRP A 455 7.64 0.22 8.87
CA TRP A 455 9.03 0.42 9.27
C TRP A 455 9.30 1.90 9.46
N ILE A 456 10.03 2.21 10.53
CA ILE A 456 10.78 3.45 10.66
C ILE A 456 12.21 3.11 10.24
N ARG A 457 12.57 3.49 9.01
CA ARG A 457 13.94 3.37 8.50
C ARG A 457 14.78 4.47 9.15
N THR A 458 15.79 4.06 9.88
CA THR A 458 16.69 4.93 10.63
C THR A 458 17.89 5.33 9.77
N ALA A 459 18.73 6.23 10.27
CA ALA A 459 20.02 6.56 9.65
C ALA A 459 21.11 5.75 10.35
N ASN A 460 21.90 4.98 9.61
CA ASN A 460 22.98 4.17 10.15
C ASN A 460 24.12 5.01 10.76
N ASP A 461 24.23 6.30 10.42
CA ASP A 461 25.16 7.22 11.07
C ASP A 461 24.82 7.55 12.52
N ASP A 462 23.59 7.28 12.98
CA ASP A 462 23.18 7.52 14.37
C ASP A 462 23.59 6.40 15.35
N LYS A 463 24.25 5.33 14.87
CA LYS A 463 24.57 4.09 15.61
C LYS A 463 25.39 4.26 16.90
N THR A 464 26.09 5.37 17.08
CA THR A 464 26.91 5.66 18.27
C THR A 464 26.17 6.50 19.32
N SER A 465 24.93 6.90 19.04
CA SER A 465 24.16 7.74 19.97
C SER A 465 23.91 7.03 21.31
N GLN A 466 24.09 7.78 22.39
CA GLN A 466 23.83 7.37 23.77
C GLN A 466 22.70 8.20 24.42
N GLU A 467 21.94 8.96 23.64
CA GLU A 467 20.80 9.74 24.15
C GLU A 467 19.77 8.82 24.80
N SER A 468 19.29 9.17 26.00
CA SER A 468 18.24 8.38 26.68
C SER A 468 16.87 8.50 26.02
N GLU A 469 16.62 9.61 25.32
CA GLU A 469 15.40 9.90 24.57
C GLU A 469 15.75 10.21 23.11
N PHE A 470 16.19 9.19 22.39
CA PHE A 470 16.75 9.34 21.06
C PHE A 470 15.68 9.39 19.96
N LEU A 471 14.82 8.38 19.90
CA LEU A 471 13.77 8.25 18.89
C LEU A 471 12.40 8.27 19.59
N ALA A 472 11.64 9.33 19.37
CA ALA A 472 10.29 9.50 19.88
C ALA A 472 9.28 9.50 18.73
N PHE A 473 8.22 8.72 18.87
CA PHE A 473 7.11 8.68 17.92
C PHE A 473 5.77 8.44 18.61
N THR A 474 4.68 8.91 18.00
CA THR A 474 3.33 8.79 18.58
C THR A 474 2.51 7.73 17.84
N LEU A 475 2.19 6.64 18.53
CA LEU A 475 1.28 5.60 18.06
C LEU A 475 -0.17 6.06 18.15
N THR A 476 -0.94 5.90 17.07
CA THR A 476 -2.38 6.20 17.06
C THR A 476 -3.24 5.04 17.55
N ALA A 477 -2.67 3.85 17.72
CA ALA A 477 -3.34 2.66 18.23
C ALA A 477 -2.38 1.81 19.08
N LYS A 478 -2.95 0.97 19.96
CA LYS A 478 -2.20 -0.05 20.69
C LYS A 478 -1.44 -0.92 19.69
N SER A 479 -0.14 -1.07 19.87
CA SER A 479 0.73 -1.69 18.87
C SER A 479 1.82 -2.53 19.52
N GLU A 480 2.21 -3.57 18.80
CA GLU A 480 3.48 -4.26 18.97
C GLU A 480 4.56 -3.40 18.29
N VAL A 481 5.56 -3.00 19.07
CA VAL A 481 6.75 -2.30 18.60
C VAL A 481 7.88 -3.32 18.64
N THR A 482 8.52 -3.54 17.50
CA THR A 482 9.66 -4.45 17.35
C THR A 482 10.89 -3.65 16.97
N VAL A 483 11.97 -3.81 17.73
CA VAL A 483 13.29 -3.28 17.40
C VAL A 483 14.12 -4.40 16.82
N ALA A 484 14.62 -4.20 15.61
CA ALA A 484 15.65 -5.03 15.02
C ALA A 484 17.01 -4.45 15.41
N TYR A 485 17.73 -5.17 16.25
CA TYR A 485 18.96 -4.72 16.88
C TYR A 485 20.13 -5.59 16.42
N ASP A 486 21.29 -4.97 16.17
CA ASP A 486 22.47 -5.68 15.67
C ASP A 486 22.85 -6.84 16.60
N ALA A 487 22.87 -8.06 16.07
CA ALA A 487 23.13 -9.27 16.84
C ALA A 487 24.60 -9.39 17.29
N GLN A 488 25.53 -8.59 16.74
CA GLN A 488 26.91 -8.54 17.19
C GLN A 488 27.08 -7.74 18.50
N ILE A 489 26.14 -6.84 18.80
CA ILE A 489 26.18 -6.05 20.05
C ILE A 489 25.73 -6.93 21.22
N SER A 490 26.71 -7.38 21.99
CA SER A 490 26.48 -8.31 23.12
C SER A 490 25.87 -7.68 24.36
N VAL A 491 26.02 -6.36 24.55
CA VAL A 491 25.48 -5.63 25.71
C VAL A 491 24.30 -4.79 25.26
N LEU A 492 23.09 -5.21 25.64
CA LEU A 492 21.88 -4.47 25.29
C LEU A 492 21.80 -3.15 26.08
N PRO A 493 21.33 -2.06 25.46
CA PRO A 493 21.07 -0.82 26.18
C PRO A 493 19.91 -1.02 27.16
N ASN A 494 19.95 -0.29 28.28
CA ASN A 494 18.99 -0.46 29.38
C ASN A 494 17.53 -0.40 28.93
N TRP A 495 17.20 0.47 27.97
CA TRP A 495 15.83 0.66 27.47
C TRP A 495 15.29 -0.52 26.65
N LEU A 496 16.18 -1.39 26.15
CA LEU A 496 15.87 -2.57 25.34
C LEU A 496 16.00 -3.88 26.14
N SER A 497 16.79 -3.87 27.22
CA SER A 497 17.17 -5.06 28.00
C SER A 497 15.99 -5.86 28.60
N ASP A 498 14.84 -5.21 28.79
CA ASP A 498 13.59 -5.78 29.33
C ASP A 498 12.57 -6.19 28.25
N TRP A 499 12.90 -6.04 26.97
CA TRP A 499 12.02 -6.42 25.86
C TRP A 499 12.09 -7.92 25.56
N GLU A 500 11.01 -8.47 25.01
CA GLU A 500 10.93 -9.89 24.67
C GLU A 500 11.72 -10.17 23.38
N LYS A 501 12.78 -11.00 23.47
CA LYS A 501 13.54 -11.44 22.30
C LYS A 501 12.78 -12.56 21.57
N THR A 502 12.56 -12.40 20.27
CA THR A 502 11.94 -13.42 19.43
C THR A 502 12.99 -14.40 18.85
N GLU A 503 12.54 -15.56 18.36
CA GLU A 503 13.41 -16.50 17.64
C GLU A 503 13.72 -16.05 16.20
N ALA A 504 12.95 -15.10 15.67
CA ALA A 504 13.11 -14.59 14.32
C ALA A 504 14.29 -13.62 14.20
N LYS A 505 14.89 -13.60 13.01
CA LYS A 505 16.01 -12.72 12.64
C LYS A 505 15.77 -12.06 11.29
N ILE A 506 16.37 -10.89 11.12
CA ILE A 506 16.53 -10.26 9.81
C ILE A 506 17.98 -10.38 9.41
N ILE A 507 18.23 -10.70 8.14
CA ILE A 507 19.58 -10.80 7.56
C ILE A 507 19.66 -9.85 6.38
N ASP A 508 20.70 -9.03 6.33
CA ASP A 508 20.92 -8.09 5.24
C ASP A 508 21.79 -8.67 4.10
N SER A 509 21.97 -7.91 3.02
CA SER A 509 22.75 -8.31 1.85
C SER A 509 24.24 -8.54 2.09
N ARG A 510 24.76 -8.14 3.25
CA ARG A 510 26.14 -8.39 3.68
C ARG A 510 26.24 -9.64 4.56
N GLY A 511 25.10 -10.21 4.97
CA GLY A 511 25.01 -11.32 5.90
C GLY A 511 24.95 -10.89 7.38
N GLU A 512 24.82 -9.58 7.65
CA GLU A 512 24.66 -9.08 9.02
C GLU A 512 23.30 -9.48 9.57
N GLN A 513 23.28 -9.88 10.85
CA GLN A 513 22.08 -10.39 11.51
C GLN A 513 21.54 -9.38 12.51
N PHE A 514 20.22 -9.24 12.53
CA PHE A 514 19.51 -8.45 13.51
C PHE A 514 18.59 -9.34 14.33
N ASP A 515 18.78 -9.28 15.66
CA ASP A 515 17.88 -9.90 16.62
C ASP A 515 16.65 -9.01 16.81
N LEU A 516 15.47 -9.63 16.89
CA LEU A 516 14.21 -8.90 17.04
C LEU A 516 13.75 -8.92 18.50
N TYR A 517 13.54 -7.73 19.04
CA TYR A 517 13.04 -7.51 20.40
C TYR A 517 11.70 -6.81 20.31
N THR A 518 10.68 -7.31 21.00
CA THR A 518 9.32 -6.81 20.92
C THR A 518 8.77 -6.35 22.26
N LYS A 519 7.94 -5.30 22.23
CA LYS A 519 7.20 -4.79 23.39
C LYS A 519 5.89 -4.18 22.92
N VAL A 520 4.83 -4.40 23.70
CA VAL A 520 3.51 -3.83 23.42
C VAL A 520 3.38 -2.47 24.08
N TYR A 521 2.94 -1.49 23.28
CA TYR A 521 2.61 -0.14 23.71
C TYR A 521 1.12 0.13 23.51
N ASP A 522 0.50 0.86 24.43
CA ASP A 522 -0.80 1.47 24.17
C ASP A 522 -0.65 2.65 23.19
N ALA A 523 -1.78 3.16 22.67
CA ALA A 523 -1.75 4.37 21.85
C ALA A 523 -1.18 5.54 22.68
N GLY A 524 -0.29 6.32 22.08
CA GLY A 524 0.44 7.37 22.78
C GLY A 524 1.89 7.50 22.32
N GLU A 525 2.65 8.29 23.06
CA GLU A 525 4.07 8.50 22.79
C GLU A 525 4.91 7.28 23.20
N VAL A 526 5.82 6.89 22.30
CA VAL A 526 6.86 5.89 22.52
C VAL A 526 8.19 6.59 22.38
N VAL A 527 9.07 6.38 23.36
CA VAL A 527 10.43 6.94 23.37
C VAL A 527 11.43 5.80 23.51
N LEU A 528 12.34 5.69 22.54
CA LEU A 528 13.43 4.73 22.50
C LEU A 528 14.76 5.47 22.71
N GLY A 529 15.69 4.82 23.42
CA GLY A 529 17.04 5.37 23.62
C GLY A 529 17.96 5.11 22.44
N GLY A 530 19.15 5.70 22.49
CA GLY A 530 20.19 5.55 21.47
C GLY A 530 20.70 4.12 21.37
N ASN A 531 21.30 3.81 20.23
CA ASN A 531 21.78 2.47 19.90
C ASN A 531 22.92 1.99 20.81
N SER A 532 23.66 2.91 21.45
CA SER A 532 24.80 2.59 22.32
C SER A 532 25.88 1.72 21.66
N GLY A 533 25.93 1.73 20.32
CA GLY A 533 26.92 1.00 19.53
C GLY A 533 28.23 1.76 19.35
N SER A 534 29.13 1.13 18.62
CA SER A 534 30.44 1.61 18.20
C SER A 534 30.43 2.01 16.71
N ALA A 535 31.59 2.38 16.18
CA ALA A 535 31.73 2.71 14.76
C ALA A 535 31.54 1.48 13.84
N ASP A 536 31.78 0.28 14.36
CA ASP A 536 31.74 -0.98 13.61
C ASP A 536 30.36 -1.65 13.63
N ASP A 537 29.45 -1.18 14.48
CA ASP A 537 28.12 -1.75 14.65
C ASP A 537 27.11 -1.18 13.62
N ASN A 538 25.89 -1.70 13.62
CA ASN A 538 24.77 -1.19 12.84
C ASN A 538 23.73 -0.50 13.74
N MET A 539 23.03 0.50 13.19
CA MET A 539 21.93 1.19 13.86
C MET A 539 20.68 0.29 13.96
N TYR A 540 19.92 0.33 15.04
CA TYR A 540 18.64 -0.38 15.06
C TYR A 540 17.61 0.26 14.12
N PHE A 541 16.63 -0.53 13.70
CA PHE A 541 15.42 -0.03 13.03
C PHE A 541 14.15 -0.56 13.71
N VAL A 542 13.03 0.10 13.48
CA VAL A 542 11.78 -0.15 14.21
C VAL A 542 10.70 -0.63 13.26
N LEU A 543 10.04 -1.73 13.61
CA LEU A 543 8.88 -2.27 12.93
C LEU A 543 7.65 -2.15 13.83
N LEU A 544 6.54 -1.74 13.25
CA LEU A 544 5.31 -1.46 13.98
C LEU A 544 4.17 -2.30 13.43
N LYS A 545 3.44 -2.93 14.33
CA LYS A 545 2.23 -3.69 14.01
C LYS A 545 1.13 -3.31 14.99
N PRO A 546 0.02 -2.72 14.52
CA PRO A 546 -1.09 -2.45 15.40
C PRO A 546 -1.67 -3.77 15.90
N LEU A 547 -1.90 -3.83 17.21
CA LEU A 547 -2.63 -4.92 17.83
C LEU A 547 -4.10 -4.53 17.78
N GLU A 548 -4.87 -5.27 17.01
CA GLU A 548 -6.32 -5.20 17.13
C GLU A 548 -6.69 -5.42 18.61
N PRO A 549 -7.64 -4.64 19.16
CA PRO A 549 -8.02 -4.81 20.55
C PRO A 549 -8.50 -6.24 20.77
N GLN A 550 -7.68 -7.01 21.50
CA GLN A 550 -8.00 -8.37 21.92
C GLN A 550 -9.18 -8.30 22.90
N GLY A 551 -10.39 -8.63 22.41
CA GLY A 551 -11.51 -9.05 23.25
C GLY A 551 -12.83 -8.28 23.09
N LYS A 552 -13.77 -8.92 22.38
CA LYS A 552 -15.23 -8.74 22.37
C LYS A 552 -15.79 -7.40 21.89
N ASP A 553 -16.20 -7.44 20.61
CA ASP A 553 -17.39 -6.79 20.05
C ASP A 553 -17.60 -5.32 20.46
N ARG A 554 -16.93 -4.41 19.74
CA ARG A 554 -17.28 -2.98 19.65
C ARG A 554 -16.49 -2.32 18.52
N GLY A 555 -17.02 -2.37 17.31
CA GLY A 555 -16.59 -1.46 16.25
C GLY A 555 -17.06 -0.05 16.54
N VAL A 556 -16.13 0.92 16.64
CA VAL A 556 -16.28 2.31 16.19
C VAL A 556 -14.88 2.89 15.95
N SER A 557 -14.52 3.15 14.69
CA SER A 557 -13.38 4.01 14.31
C SER A 557 -13.83 5.48 14.41
N GLU A 558 -12.95 6.34 14.91
CA GLU A 558 -13.23 7.75 15.23
C GLU A 558 -13.25 8.63 13.96
N LEU A 559 -14.29 9.44 13.82
CA LEU A 559 -14.42 10.42 12.72
C LEU A 559 -13.38 11.55 12.87
N PRO A 560 -12.73 11.99 11.78
CA PRO A 560 -11.83 13.13 11.82
C PRO A 560 -12.57 14.46 12.02
N GLY A 561 -12.14 15.26 13.00
CA GLY A 561 -11.92 16.69 12.80
C GLY A 561 -12.84 17.75 13.43
N TYR A 562 -13.87 17.43 14.22
CA TYR A 562 -14.75 18.46 14.84
C TYR A 562 -14.92 18.34 16.35
N PHE A 563 -15.18 17.15 16.87
CA PHE A 563 -15.25 16.88 18.31
C PHE A 563 -14.90 15.41 18.62
N THR A 564 -14.44 15.15 19.84
CA THR A 564 -14.42 13.81 20.46
C THR A 564 -15.58 13.71 21.44
N LEU A 565 -16.24 12.56 21.46
CA LEU A 565 -17.22 12.18 22.48
C LEU A 565 -16.76 10.86 23.09
N SER A 566 -16.52 10.84 24.40
CA SER A 566 -16.07 9.67 25.17
C SER A 566 -17.23 8.78 25.58
N GLN A 567 -16.93 7.53 25.94
CA GLN A 567 -17.93 6.66 26.57
C GLN A 567 -18.29 7.23 27.95
N ASN A 568 -19.57 7.33 28.25
CA ASN A 568 -20.03 7.73 29.57
C ASN A 568 -19.50 6.75 30.64
N TYR A 569 -19.06 7.27 31.78
CA TYR A 569 -18.55 6.47 32.89
C TYR A 569 -19.18 6.94 34.22
N PRO A 570 -19.67 6.02 35.07
CA PRO A 570 -19.77 4.57 34.85
C PRO A 570 -20.78 4.20 33.73
N ASN A 571 -20.71 2.97 33.22
CA ASN A 571 -21.71 2.40 32.29
C ASN A 571 -21.65 0.85 32.31
N PRO A 572 -22.67 0.13 32.83
CA PRO A 572 -23.94 0.67 33.32
C PRO A 572 -23.78 1.60 34.54
N PHE A 573 -24.72 2.52 34.75
CA PHE A 573 -24.64 3.55 35.79
C PHE A 573 -25.90 3.61 36.65
N ASN A 574 -25.77 4.10 37.88
CA ASN A 574 -26.88 4.26 38.83
C ASN A 574 -26.66 5.48 39.76
N PRO A 575 -27.54 6.50 39.75
CA PRO A 575 -28.28 7.01 38.59
C PRO A 575 -27.47 8.06 37.82
N LYS A 576 -26.18 8.28 38.16
CA LYS A 576 -25.33 9.32 37.56
C LYS A 576 -24.24 8.75 36.67
N THR A 577 -23.98 9.41 35.56
CA THR A 577 -22.87 9.12 34.66
C THR A 577 -22.29 10.40 34.08
N THR A 578 -20.98 10.40 33.86
CA THR A 578 -20.26 11.53 33.28
C THR A 578 -19.93 11.23 31.83
N ILE A 579 -20.21 12.17 30.93
CA ILE A 579 -19.89 12.13 29.50
C ILE A 579 -18.82 13.18 29.24
N GLU A 580 -17.64 12.75 28.78
CA GLU A 580 -16.56 13.66 28.40
C GLU A 580 -16.62 13.99 26.92
N TYR A 581 -16.25 15.22 26.57
CA TYR A 581 -16.17 15.68 25.19
C TYR A 581 -15.00 16.65 24.99
N VAL A 582 -14.50 16.70 23.76
CA VAL A 582 -13.47 17.65 23.31
C VAL A 582 -13.92 18.26 22.00
N ILE A 583 -13.77 19.57 21.83
CA ILE A 583 -14.15 20.31 20.63
C ILE A 583 -12.88 20.70 19.88
N HIS A 584 -12.71 20.18 18.66
CA HIS A 584 -11.52 20.37 17.82
C HIS A 584 -11.65 21.55 16.85
N LYS A 585 -12.88 21.94 16.50
CA LYS A 585 -13.18 23.14 15.69
C LYS A 585 -14.25 23.97 16.37
N GLU A 586 -14.22 25.29 16.22
CA GLU A 586 -15.22 26.17 16.83
C GLU A 586 -16.63 25.97 16.22
N GLY A 587 -17.66 26.21 17.04
CA GLY A 587 -19.06 26.24 16.61
C GLY A 587 -20.03 25.77 17.68
N ARG A 588 -21.34 25.79 17.36
CA ARG A 588 -22.40 25.41 18.28
C ARG A 588 -22.42 23.91 18.55
N VAL A 589 -22.28 23.53 19.81
CA VAL A 589 -22.27 22.14 20.27
C VAL A 589 -23.52 21.85 21.08
N LYS A 590 -24.20 20.76 20.72
CA LYS A 590 -25.36 20.26 21.45
C LYS A 590 -25.17 18.81 21.88
N ILE A 591 -25.31 18.50 23.17
CA ILE A 591 -25.30 17.13 23.70
C ILE A 591 -26.70 16.80 24.21
N THR A 592 -27.33 15.78 23.63
CA THR A 592 -28.72 15.40 23.95
C THR A 592 -28.82 13.90 24.23
N VAL A 593 -29.58 13.53 25.25
CA VAL A 593 -29.97 12.16 25.61
C VAL A 593 -31.28 11.79 24.90
N PHE A 594 -31.37 10.56 24.41
CA PHE A 594 -32.49 9.97 23.71
C PHE A 594 -32.83 8.60 24.29
N ASN A 595 -34.11 8.21 24.21
CA ASN A 595 -34.54 6.85 24.52
C ASN A 595 -34.39 5.93 23.28
N VAL A 596 -34.74 4.64 23.42
CA VAL A 596 -34.66 3.65 22.33
C VAL A 596 -35.55 3.94 21.12
N LEU A 597 -36.59 4.76 21.28
CA LEU A 597 -37.46 5.21 20.19
C LEU A 597 -36.92 6.46 19.47
N GLY A 598 -35.73 6.95 19.86
CA GLY A 598 -35.15 8.17 19.33
C GLY A 598 -35.82 9.44 19.85
N GLN A 599 -36.66 9.36 20.89
CA GLN A 599 -37.30 10.53 21.50
C GLN A 599 -36.30 11.22 22.43
N LYS A 600 -36.25 12.56 22.38
CA LYS A 600 -35.38 13.38 23.24
C LYS A 600 -35.82 13.23 24.70
N VAL A 601 -34.88 12.84 25.55
CA VAL A 601 -35.06 12.66 26.99
C VAL A 601 -34.55 13.87 27.76
N LYS A 602 -33.33 14.36 27.47
CA LYS A 602 -32.74 15.51 28.15
C LYS A 602 -31.66 16.18 27.28
N VAL A 603 -31.56 17.51 27.27
CA VAL A 603 -30.43 18.22 26.66
C VAL A 603 -29.43 18.54 27.77
N LEU A 604 -28.18 18.07 27.61
CA LEU A 604 -27.11 18.23 28.59
C LEU A 604 -26.20 19.43 28.28
N LEU A 605 -26.08 19.79 27.00
CA LEU A 605 -25.29 20.93 26.53
C LEU A 605 -25.95 21.52 25.28
N ASP A 606 -25.97 22.85 25.14
CA ASP A 606 -26.35 23.56 23.91
C ASP A 606 -25.73 24.97 23.95
N GLN A 607 -24.50 25.11 23.46
CA GLN A 607 -23.77 26.38 23.50
C GLN A 607 -22.71 26.50 22.40
N GLU A 608 -22.27 27.72 22.10
CA GLU A 608 -21.09 27.97 21.27
C GLU A 608 -19.82 27.55 22.01
N CYS A 609 -19.00 26.71 21.38
CA CYS A 609 -17.72 26.26 21.93
C CYS A 609 -16.57 26.70 21.03
N LYS A 610 -15.46 27.13 21.64
CA LYS A 610 -14.22 27.43 20.91
C LYS A 610 -13.47 26.14 20.58
N ALA A 611 -12.63 26.18 19.55
CA ALA A 611 -11.68 25.10 19.29
C ALA A 611 -10.77 24.88 20.51
N GLY A 612 -10.47 23.62 20.83
CA GLY A 612 -9.71 23.20 22.01
C GLY A 612 -10.53 23.07 23.29
N THR A 613 -11.85 23.33 23.29
CA THR A 613 -12.68 23.20 24.50
C THR A 613 -12.81 21.73 24.90
N SER A 614 -12.28 21.34 26.06
CA SER A 614 -12.58 20.05 26.71
C SER A 614 -13.55 20.27 27.87
N GLY A 615 -14.44 19.30 28.12
CA GLY A 615 -15.42 19.41 29.19
C GLY A 615 -16.14 18.11 29.49
N THR A 616 -16.92 18.13 30.56
CA THR A 616 -17.75 17.00 30.99
C THR A 616 -19.18 17.44 31.22
N VAL A 617 -20.14 16.60 30.82
CA VAL A 617 -21.56 16.76 31.17
C VAL A 617 -22.04 15.54 31.94
N GLU A 618 -22.83 15.78 32.99
CA GLU A 618 -23.42 14.72 33.81
C GLU A 618 -24.86 14.46 33.38
N TRP A 619 -25.25 13.19 33.33
CA TRP A 619 -26.66 12.79 33.29
C TRP A 619 -27.03 12.00 34.54
N ASP A 620 -28.14 12.39 35.16
CA ASP A 620 -28.67 11.90 36.44
C ASP A 620 -29.86 10.93 36.28
N GLY A 621 -30.08 10.42 35.06
CA GLY A 621 -31.18 9.48 34.79
C GLY A 621 -32.57 10.12 34.94
N THR A 622 -32.69 11.41 34.61
CA THR A 622 -33.97 12.15 34.56
C THR A 622 -34.27 12.71 33.17
N ASP A 623 -35.54 13.00 32.89
CA ASP A 623 -35.99 13.68 31.67
C ASP A 623 -35.93 15.23 31.78
N MET A 624 -36.42 15.93 30.76
CA MET A 624 -36.51 17.40 30.72
C MET A 624 -37.36 18.01 31.85
N HIS A 625 -38.23 17.24 32.51
CA HIS A 625 -39.07 17.68 33.62
C HIS A 625 -38.48 17.30 34.98
N GLY A 626 -37.26 16.75 35.02
CA GLY A 626 -36.61 16.27 36.23
C GLY A 626 -37.18 14.95 36.74
N LYS A 627 -38.04 14.26 35.97
CA LYS A 627 -38.64 13.00 36.40
C LYS A 627 -37.66 11.84 36.11
N PRO A 628 -37.47 10.90 37.05
CA PRO A 628 -36.77 9.64 36.81
C PRO A 628 -37.24 8.91 35.55
N VAL A 629 -36.29 8.53 34.69
CA VAL A 629 -36.57 7.61 33.56
C VAL A 629 -36.31 6.15 33.98
N ALA A 630 -36.93 5.21 33.26
CA ALA A 630 -36.85 3.78 33.57
C ALA A 630 -35.44 3.20 33.41
N SER A 631 -35.12 2.12 34.13
CA SER A 631 -33.91 1.32 33.85
C SER A 631 -33.95 0.83 32.41
N GLY A 632 -32.82 0.93 31.69
CA GLY A 632 -32.78 0.55 30.29
C GLY A 632 -31.68 1.24 29.49
N MET A 633 -31.73 1.02 28.18
CA MET A 633 -30.78 1.58 27.24
C MET A 633 -31.20 3.00 26.83
N TYR A 634 -30.24 3.91 26.87
CA TYR A 634 -30.36 5.27 26.39
C TYR A 634 -29.22 5.59 25.45
N PHE A 635 -29.37 6.64 24.66
CA PHE A 635 -28.35 7.15 23.77
C PHE A 635 -28.05 8.60 24.13
N TYR A 636 -26.80 9.03 24.05
CA TYR A 636 -26.45 10.45 24.05
C TYR A 636 -25.73 10.76 22.76
N ARG A 637 -26.03 11.92 22.20
CA ARG A 637 -25.52 12.39 20.91
C ARG A 637 -24.97 13.78 21.07
N ILE A 638 -23.74 13.98 20.64
CA ILE A 638 -23.17 15.30 20.41
C ILE A 638 -23.42 15.70 18.95
N GLU A 639 -23.76 16.97 18.72
CA GLU A 639 -24.00 17.55 17.40
C GLU A 639 -23.23 18.87 17.29
N GLN A 640 -22.55 19.07 16.17
CA GLN A 640 -21.90 20.33 15.81
C GLN A 640 -21.97 20.52 14.29
N ASN A 641 -22.61 21.60 13.83
CA ASN A 641 -22.87 21.85 12.41
C ASN A 641 -23.56 20.66 11.72
N MET A 642 -22.92 20.04 10.71
CA MET A 642 -23.45 18.86 10.00
C MET A 642 -22.98 17.52 10.59
N PHE A 643 -22.18 17.54 11.68
CA PHE A 643 -21.58 16.34 12.27
C PHE A 643 -22.30 15.94 13.55
N ALA A 644 -22.45 14.64 13.76
CA ALA A 644 -22.97 14.10 15.01
C ALA A 644 -22.31 12.76 15.36
N LYS A 645 -22.11 12.51 16.66
CA LYS A 645 -21.67 11.20 17.18
C LYS A 645 -22.62 10.78 18.29
N THR A 646 -23.14 9.56 18.19
CA THR A 646 -24.06 8.99 19.17
C THR A 646 -23.37 7.83 19.88
N ARG A 647 -23.53 7.76 21.20
CA ARG A 647 -23.08 6.63 22.02
C ARG A 647 -24.22 6.15 22.91
N ARG A 648 -24.16 4.88 23.30
CA ARG A 648 -25.17 4.26 24.16
C ARG A 648 -24.73 4.22 25.62
N MET A 649 -25.69 4.27 26.52
CA MET A 649 -25.54 4.12 27.96
C MET A 649 -26.63 3.24 28.55
N ILE A 650 -26.32 2.52 29.63
CA ILE A 650 -27.27 1.64 30.33
C ILE A 650 -27.51 2.22 31.72
N LEU A 651 -28.74 2.69 31.97
CA LEU A 651 -29.19 3.09 33.31
C LEU A 651 -29.66 1.84 34.05
N MET A 652 -29.05 1.57 35.20
CA MET A 652 -29.55 0.59 36.16
C MET A 652 -30.06 1.34 37.38
N ARG A 653 -31.33 1.16 37.69
CA ARG A 653 -31.94 1.63 38.93
C ARG A 653 -32.41 0.44 39.76
#